data_AF-A0AAD8ZC96-F1
#
_entry.id   AF-A0AAD8ZC96-F1
#
_cell.length_a   1.000
_cell.length_b   1.000
_cell.length_c   1.000
_cell.angle_alpha   90.00
_cell.angle_beta   90.00
_cell.angle_gamma   90.00
#
_symmetry.space_group_name_H-M   'P 1'
#
loop_
_entity.id
_entity.type
_entity.pdbx_description
1 polymer ?
#
loop_
_entity_poly.entity_id
_entity_poly.type
_entity_poly.pdbx_seq_one_letter_code
_entity_poly.pdbx_strand_id
1 'polypeptide(L)'
;EPEEEEMCFRLNQRPLLSVFALEEFEFPASVHLQKMPLFPKWRLPLKLTALVMAVAFIYTFLRDVLQPFVSQGKNDFYKIPILVLNKALPYTAITLLSLVYLPGVLAALLQLHRGELHKQQEVKQKKENSWVEDDVWRMEIYISLGILALGILALVAISSLPSVSGLLNWREFQCIQRTLGFAALLLCTAHALVYGWKKWVELNHYVWYTPPSFILASFLPSLVLLLKALLAIPYLDKKLERIRQDRSRQVKRSEGGECDPCQGGRLRSFPCYHSGSYDSFLESRSGAPGLKMDSISLMGSSPVRSKASYLPNGLKNGPREGASKPTVAIIGSGDFSKCLAIRLLHTGFHVVVGSRQPKRAADVFPHVVDVTHHEDAVSKSSMVFLAIRREHYPSLWDIKHLLAGKILVDVSNNRRVNQYPESNAEYLASLFPESTVVKGFNVISAWAMQSGPKDASRQVYICSNSVEARGQVMEVARQLGFVPVDMGMLSSAKEVENMPLHLFSDWKGPVLTSVALAIFFFVYSFVRDIIHPYMKSGQSLFYKIPLEMVNRTLPVVAITLLALVYLAGQLAAVQQLFYGTKYKRFPHWLEGWLQSRKQLGLLSFFFTCVHVLYSLCLPMRRSERYLLLNMAYQQVHANIENTWNEEEVWRVEMYVSFGIMSLGLLSLLAVTSIPSVNSALNWREFSFIQSTLGYIALLIATLHALLFGWKRAFEEEAYRFYLPPSFVVALVLPITVVAGKIVLLLPCVARRLKRIRSGGSCIRRHRDCEGPTAHMSPERVTIM
;
A
#
# COMPACT_ATOMS: atom_id res chain seq x y z
N GLU A 1 -1.65 19.39 79.35
CA GLU A 1 -0.48 19.84 80.14
C GLU A 1 0.76 19.17 79.56
N PRO A 2 1.94 19.82 79.53
CA PRO A 2 2.25 20.98 78.68
C PRO A 2 3.56 20.80 77.87
N GLU A 3 3.77 21.77 76.97
CA GLU A 3 5.03 22.37 76.46
C GLU A 3 6.36 21.59 76.34
N GLU A 4 6.96 21.71 75.14
CA GLU A 4 8.39 21.81 74.78
C GLU A 4 8.75 20.87 73.60
N GLU A 5 8.98 21.42 72.41
CA GLU A 5 9.95 20.86 71.44
C GLU A 5 10.25 21.89 70.33
N GLU A 6 11.23 22.75 70.60
CA GLU A 6 12.02 23.43 69.56
C GLU A 6 13.45 22.89 69.66
N MET A 7 14.06 22.64 68.49
CA MET A 7 15.50 22.59 68.23
C MET A 7 16.12 21.22 67.85
N CYS A 8 16.63 21.20 66.61
CA CYS A 8 17.73 20.38 66.08
C CYS A 8 17.49 18.89 65.74
N PHE A 9 17.16 18.62 64.48
CA PHE A 9 17.63 17.41 63.80
C PHE A 9 18.01 17.70 62.33
N ARG A 10 19.31 17.89 62.07
CA ARG A 10 19.91 17.68 60.74
C ARG A 10 21.21 16.92 60.89
N LEU A 11 21.11 15.59 60.88
CA LEU A 11 22.23 14.71 60.55
C LEU A 11 21.72 13.55 59.68
N ASN A 12 22.00 13.70 58.39
CA ASN A 12 22.64 12.68 57.54
C ASN A 12 22.02 11.27 57.51
N GLN A 13 21.11 11.03 56.56
CA GLN A 13 20.90 9.71 55.97
C GLN A 13 20.74 9.86 54.45
N ARG A 14 21.72 9.37 53.69
CA ARG A 14 21.54 9.07 52.26
C ARG A 14 20.70 7.80 52.13
N PRO A 15 19.90 7.69 51.06
CA PRO A 15 19.95 6.46 50.28
C PRO A 15 20.21 6.72 48.79
N LEU A 16 21.01 5.81 48.24
CA LEU A 16 21.16 5.53 46.81
C LEU A 16 19.80 5.31 46.14
N LEU A 17 19.55 6.01 45.03
CA LEU A 17 18.91 5.50 43.80
C LEU A 17 18.83 6.63 42.77
N SER A 18 19.92 6.82 42.04
CA SER A 18 20.03 7.73 40.89
C SER A 18 20.14 6.93 39.59
N VAL A 19 19.05 6.34 39.10
CA VAL A 19 18.93 5.89 37.69
C VAL A 19 17.44 5.88 37.35
N PHE A 20 16.92 6.97 36.79
CA PHE A 20 15.77 7.08 35.86
C PHE A 20 15.41 8.57 35.78
N ALA A 21 16.29 9.36 35.14
CA ALA A 21 15.91 10.67 34.66
C ALA A 21 14.98 10.46 33.45
N LEU A 22 13.68 10.54 33.71
CA LEU A 22 12.68 10.80 32.68
C LEU A 22 12.98 12.21 32.13
N GLU A 23 13.47 12.29 30.89
CA GLU A 23 13.56 13.55 30.14
C GLU A 23 12.14 14.14 30.01
N GLU A 24 11.78 15.05 30.92
CA GLU A 24 10.67 15.97 30.70
C GLU A 24 11.06 16.92 29.56
N PHE A 25 10.48 16.68 28.37
CA PHE A 25 10.53 17.61 27.26
C PHE A 25 9.92 18.96 27.71
N GLU A 26 10.75 19.98 27.92
CA GLU A 26 10.31 21.36 28.12
C GLU A 26 9.53 21.85 26.88
N PHE A 27 8.20 21.93 27.01
CA PHE A 27 7.36 22.61 26.03
C PHE A 27 7.40 24.12 26.29
N PRO A 28 7.46 24.98 25.26
CA PRO A 28 7.40 26.43 25.45
C PRO A 28 6.06 26.83 26.10
N ALA A 29 6.14 27.69 27.13
CA ALA A 29 5.05 28.10 28.02
C ALA A 29 3.84 28.81 27.34
N SER A 30 3.84 28.97 26.02
CA SER A 30 2.75 29.54 25.23
C SER A 30 1.80 28.50 24.59
N VAL A 31 2.00 27.20 24.85
CA VAL A 31 1.14 26.13 24.29
C VAL A 31 0.18 25.62 25.37
N HIS A 32 -1.06 26.12 25.37
CA HIS A 32 -2.15 25.52 26.15
C HIS A 32 -2.47 24.10 25.64
N LEU A 33 -1.86 23.07 26.24
CA LEU A 33 -2.09 21.65 25.95
C LEU A 33 -3.58 21.27 25.94
N GLN A 34 -4.39 21.95 26.75
CA GLN A 34 -5.82 21.68 26.94
C GLN A 34 -6.68 21.93 25.68
N LYS A 35 -6.16 22.63 24.66
CA LYS A 35 -6.88 22.93 23.41
C LYS A 35 -6.52 22.04 22.22
N MET A 36 -5.50 21.18 22.32
CA MET A 36 -5.16 20.27 21.22
C MET A 36 -6.01 18.99 21.31
N PRO A 37 -6.89 18.72 20.33
CA PRO A 37 -7.69 17.51 20.38
C PRO A 37 -6.77 16.29 20.25
N LEU A 38 -6.71 15.45 21.30
CA LEU A 38 -6.00 14.18 21.25
C LEU A 38 -6.66 13.26 20.19
N PHE A 39 -5.85 12.78 19.24
CA PHE A 39 -6.22 11.90 18.13
C PHE A 39 -7.58 12.24 17.45
N PRO A 40 -7.73 13.43 16.85
CA PRO A 40 -9.04 13.92 16.38
C PRO A 40 -9.65 12.99 15.32
N LYS A 41 -8.81 12.37 14.48
CA LYS A 41 -9.21 11.42 13.43
C LYS A 41 -9.61 10.03 13.97
N TRP A 42 -9.17 9.65 15.17
CA TRP A 42 -9.45 8.33 15.76
C TRP A 42 -10.67 8.33 16.68
N ARG A 43 -11.19 9.49 17.08
CA ARG A 43 -12.35 9.59 17.99
C ARG A 43 -13.57 8.82 17.47
N LEU A 44 -13.91 8.96 16.19
CA LEU A 44 -15.05 8.27 15.60
C LEU A 44 -14.81 6.75 15.46
N PRO A 45 -13.69 6.27 14.86
CA PRO A 45 -13.37 4.84 14.82
C PRO A 45 -13.34 4.17 16.20
N LEU A 46 -12.76 4.81 17.21
CA LEU A 46 -12.68 4.26 18.57
C LEU A 46 -14.06 4.17 19.23
N LYS A 47 -14.88 5.23 19.13
CA LYS A 47 -16.26 5.22 19.65
C LYS A 47 -17.10 4.15 18.97
N LEU A 48 -16.99 4.02 17.65
CA LEU A 48 -17.69 3.00 16.88
C LEU A 48 -17.24 1.59 17.25
N THR A 49 -15.92 1.38 17.40
CA THR A 49 -15.34 0.09 17.84
C THR A 49 -15.86 -0.28 19.23
N ALA A 50 -15.84 0.65 20.18
CA ALA A 50 -16.35 0.44 21.54
C ALA A 50 -17.84 0.12 21.55
N LEU A 51 -18.64 0.84 20.76
CA LEU A 51 -20.08 0.60 20.63
C LEU A 51 -20.37 -0.80 20.05
N VAL A 52 -19.76 -1.14 18.90
CA VAL A 52 -19.97 -2.43 18.25
C VAL A 52 -19.49 -3.58 19.13
N MET A 53 -18.35 -3.42 19.79
CA MET A 53 -17.80 -4.42 20.70
C MET A 53 -18.69 -4.61 21.94
N ALA A 54 -19.21 -3.53 22.53
CA ALA A 54 -20.14 -3.61 23.67
C ALA A 54 -21.45 -4.29 23.28
N VAL A 55 -22.03 -3.93 22.13
CA VAL A 55 -23.26 -4.57 21.62
C VAL A 55 -23.01 -6.05 21.34
N ALA A 56 -21.91 -6.40 20.66
CA ALA A 56 -21.56 -7.78 20.37
C ALA A 56 -21.32 -8.59 21.66
N PHE A 57 -20.62 -8.02 22.63
CA PHE A 57 -20.36 -8.63 23.93
C PHE A 57 -21.67 -8.90 24.69
N ILE A 58 -22.51 -7.88 24.87
CA ILE A 58 -23.81 -8.02 25.56
C ILE A 58 -24.67 -9.07 24.86
N TYR A 59 -24.76 -9.02 23.53
CA TYR A 59 -25.53 -9.99 22.74
C TYR A 59 -25.03 -11.43 22.96
N THR A 60 -23.72 -11.65 22.90
CA THR A 60 -23.13 -12.98 23.12
C THR A 60 -23.24 -13.45 24.57
N PHE A 61 -23.09 -12.55 25.54
CA PHE A 61 -23.25 -12.84 26.97
C PHE A 61 -24.69 -13.26 27.30
N LEU A 62 -25.68 -12.49 26.83
CA LEU A 62 -27.10 -12.78 27.03
C LEU A 62 -27.45 -14.19 26.50
N ARG A 63 -26.89 -14.54 25.34
CA ARG A 63 -27.16 -15.80 24.66
C ARG A 63 -26.43 -17.01 25.24
N ASP A 64 -25.13 -16.88 25.52
CA ASP A 64 -24.27 -18.03 25.83
C ASP A 64 -24.08 -18.26 27.34
N VAL A 65 -24.36 -17.26 28.18
CA VAL A 65 -24.19 -17.32 29.64
C VAL A 65 -25.53 -17.08 30.35
N LEU A 66 -26.22 -15.98 30.06
CA LEU A 66 -27.44 -15.63 30.79
C LEU A 66 -28.61 -16.57 30.47
N GLN A 67 -28.81 -16.94 29.20
CA GLN A 67 -29.90 -17.83 28.84
C GLN A 67 -29.77 -19.24 29.43
N PRO A 68 -28.61 -19.93 29.38
CA PRO A 68 -28.45 -21.23 30.04
C PRO A 68 -28.59 -21.14 31.56
N PHE A 69 -28.16 -20.02 32.16
CA PHE A 69 -28.34 -19.76 33.59
C PHE A 69 -29.80 -19.62 33.98
N VAL A 70 -30.58 -18.79 33.25
CA VAL A 70 -32.00 -18.51 33.54
C VAL A 70 -32.91 -19.70 33.20
N SER A 71 -32.65 -20.41 32.10
CA SER A 71 -33.55 -21.46 31.61
C SER A 71 -33.20 -22.88 32.08
N GLN A 72 -31.92 -23.16 32.36
CA GLN A 72 -31.45 -24.51 32.70
C GLN A 72 -30.71 -24.57 34.04
N GLY A 73 -30.54 -23.44 34.75
CA GLY A 73 -29.80 -23.38 36.02
C GLY A 73 -28.31 -23.70 35.88
N LYS A 74 -27.75 -23.68 34.67
CA LYS A 74 -26.34 -24.04 34.41
C LYS A 74 -25.41 -22.86 34.62
N ASN A 75 -24.36 -23.07 35.42
CA ASN A 75 -23.34 -22.05 35.68
C ASN A 75 -22.23 -22.10 34.61
N ASP A 76 -22.41 -21.33 33.54
CA ASP A 76 -21.51 -21.26 32.38
C ASP A 76 -20.58 -20.01 32.39
N PHE A 77 -20.36 -19.39 33.55
CA PHE A 77 -19.59 -18.13 33.65
C PHE A 77 -18.11 -18.27 33.25
N TYR A 78 -17.54 -19.48 33.27
CA TYR A 78 -16.20 -19.76 32.75
C TYR A 78 -16.04 -19.42 31.25
N LYS A 79 -17.16 -19.29 30.50
CA LYS A 79 -17.13 -18.91 29.09
C LYS A 79 -16.78 -17.44 28.86
N ILE A 80 -16.92 -16.57 29.86
CA ILE A 80 -16.78 -15.10 29.71
C ILE A 80 -15.39 -14.68 29.23
N PRO A 81 -14.27 -15.11 29.86
CA PRO A 81 -12.95 -14.53 29.55
C PRO A 81 -12.45 -14.84 28.12
N ILE A 82 -12.80 -16.00 27.58
CA ILE A 82 -12.25 -16.48 26.29
C ILE A 82 -13.35 -16.71 25.26
N LEU A 83 -14.39 -17.48 25.57
CA LEU A 83 -15.38 -17.91 24.56
C LEU A 83 -16.32 -16.79 24.12
N VAL A 84 -16.73 -15.91 25.04
CA VAL A 84 -17.55 -14.73 24.72
C VAL A 84 -16.70 -13.70 23.96
N LEU A 85 -15.49 -13.42 24.44
CA LEU A 85 -14.59 -12.46 23.80
C LEU A 85 -14.15 -12.90 22.39
N ASN A 86 -13.89 -14.19 22.18
CA ASN A 86 -13.53 -14.77 20.88
C ASN A 86 -14.72 -14.82 19.89
N LYS A 87 -15.94 -14.48 20.32
CA LYS A 87 -17.08 -14.21 19.42
C LYS A 87 -17.26 -12.72 19.15
N ALA A 88 -17.03 -11.86 20.14
CA ALA A 88 -17.18 -10.41 20.01
C ALA A 88 -16.06 -9.75 19.19
N LEU A 89 -14.81 -10.21 19.34
CA LEU A 89 -13.66 -9.64 18.61
C LEU A 89 -13.75 -9.86 17.09
N PRO A 90 -13.98 -11.09 16.57
CA PRO A 90 -14.11 -11.28 15.11
C PRO A 90 -15.33 -10.57 14.52
N TYR A 91 -16.44 -10.51 15.28
CA TYR A 91 -17.63 -9.74 14.90
C TYR A 91 -17.27 -8.26 14.69
N THR A 92 -16.56 -7.67 15.65
CA THR A 92 -16.15 -6.26 15.58
C THR A 92 -15.14 -6.03 14.46
N ALA A 93 -14.18 -6.94 14.27
CA ALA A 93 -13.17 -6.82 13.22
C ALA A 93 -13.77 -6.87 11.80
N ILE A 94 -14.64 -7.84 11.51
CA ILE A 94 -15.23 -8.00 10.17
C ILE A 94 -16.24 -6.89 9.84
N THR A 95 -16.97 -6.39 10.85
CA THR A 95 -17.89 -5.26 10.67
C THR A 95 -17.13 -3.96 10.41
N LEU A 96 -16.08 -3.66 11.16
CA LEU A 96 -15.22 -2.51 10.90
C LEU A 96 -14.56 -2.59 9.52
N LEU A 97 -14.03 -3.76 9.13
CA LEU A 97 -13.47 -3.97 7.80
C LEU A 97 -14.51 -3.72 6.70
N SER A 98 -15.74 -4.19 6.89
CA SER A 98 -16.84 -3.96 5.95
C SER A 98 -17.19 -2.48 5.82
N LEU A 99 -17.19 -1.74 6.94
CA LEU A 99 -17.46 -0.30 6.96
C LEU A 99 -16.38 0.52 6.25
N VAL A 100 -15.15 0.03 6.11
CA VAL A 100 -14.12 0.67 5.28
C VAL A 100 -14.50 0.64 3.79
N TYR A 101 -15.08 -0.47 3.32
CA TYR A 101 -15.41 -0.66 1.90
C TYR A 101 -16.85 -0.25 1.55
N LEU A 102 -17.72 -0.15 2.55
CA LEU A 102 -19.14 0.20 2.38
C LEU A 102 -19.37 1.57 1.71
N PRO A 103 -18.68 2.67 2.07
CA PRO A 103 -18.88 3.97 1.40
C PRO A 103 -18.59 3.94 -0.11
N GLY A 104 -17.57 3.18 -0.54
CA GLY A 104 -17.21 3.02 -1.95
C GLY A 104 -18.25 2.22 -2.74
N VAL A 105 -18.97 1.34 -2.07
CA VAL A 105 -20.05 0.50 -2.64
C VAL A 105 -21.39 1.24 -2.60
N LEU A 106 -21.74 1.92 -1.50
CA LEU A 106 -22.93 2.77 -1.35
C LEU A 106 -22.96 3.89 -2.40
N ALA A 107 -21.84 4.55 -2.67
CA ALA A 107 -21.74 5.58 -3.71
C ALA A 107 -22.08 5.05 -5.13
N ALA A 108 -21.82 3.76 -5.38
CA ALA A 108 -22.06 3.12 -6.67
C ALA A 108 -23.45 2.44 -6.75
N LEU A 109 -24.07 2.13 -5.61
CA LEU A 109 -25.42 1.56 -5.51
C LEU A 109 -26.53 2.58 -5.40
N LEU A 110 -26.24 3.76 -4.82
CA LEU A 110 -27.11 4.93 -4.92
C LEU A 110 -27.41 5.30 -6.38
N GLN A 111 -26.67 4.73 -7.33
CA GLN A 111 -26.90 4.86 -8.77
C GLN A 111 -27.77 3.74 -9.39
N LEU A 112 -28.16 2.69 -8.65
CA LEU A 112 -28.63 1.42 -9.26
C LEU A 112 -29.76 0.66 -8.53
N HIS A 113 -30.50 1.27 -7.61
CA HIS A 113 -31.44 0.53 -6.76
C HIS A 113 -32.72 -0.02 -7.44
N ARG A 114 -32.94 -1.35 -7.33
CA ARG A 114 -34.14 -2.16 -6.87
C ARG A 114 -34.12 -3.55 -7.56
N GLY A 115 -34.32 -4.73 -6.94
CA GLY A 115 -34.70 -5.18 -5.58
C GLY A 115 -34.50 -6.73 -5.45
N GLU A 116 -34.81 -7.31 -4.29
CA GLU A 116 -34.45 -8.64 -3.71
C GLU A 116 -35.40 -9.83 -4.03
N LEU A 117 -35.05 -11.10 -3.72
CA LEU A 117 -35.58 -11.91 -2.57
C LEU A 117 -35.25 -13.46 -2.56
N HIS A 118 -34.84 -13.94 -1.37
CA HIS A 118 -34.98 -15.21 -0.57
C HIS A 118 -34.85 -16.71 -0.99
N LYS A 119 -34.46 -17.48 0.05
CA LYS A 119 -34.02 -18.89 0.25
C LYS A 119 -35.17 -19.83 0.71
N GLN A 120 -34.95 -21.17 0.72
CA GLN A 120 -35.20 -22.02 1.92
C GLN A 120 -34.51 -23.41 1.90
N GLN A 121 -34.70 -24.17 2.98
CA GLN A 121 -33.83 -25.15 3.67
C GLN A 121 -34.30 -26.62 3.60
N GLU A 122 -33.46 -27.54 4.13
CA GLU A 122 -33.72 -28.63 5.12
C GLU A 122 -32.96 -29.94 4.75
N VAL A 123 -32.66 -30.96 5.57
CA VAL A 123 -32.43 -31.25 7.02
C VAL A 123 -31.59 -32.56 7.06
N LYS A 124 -30.77 -32.78 8.10
CA LYS A 124 -29.85 -33.93 8.28
C LYS A 124 -30.52 -35.17 8.91
N GLN A 125 -29.93 -36.35 8.63
CA GLN A 125 -30.10 -37.60 9.39
C GLN A 125 -28.75 -38.09 9.99
N LYS A 126 -28.82 -38.81 11.11
CA LYS A 126 -27.73 -39.31 12.00
C LYS A 126 -26.89 -40.46 11.37
N LYS A 127 -25.60 -40.58 11.71
CA LYS A 127 -24.70 -41.68 11.28
C LYS A 127 -23.71 -42.11 12.38
N GLU A 128 -23.42 -43.42 12.43
CA GLU A 128 -22.73 -44.19 13.49
C GLU A 128 -21.19 -44.15 13.52
N ASN A 129 -20.52 -43.25 12.77
CA ASN A 129 -19.07 -43.06 12.90
C ASN A 129 -18.78 -41.71 13.56
N SER A 130 -17.92 -41.69 14.61
CA SER A 130 -17.45 -40.44 15.23
C SER A 130 -16.64 -39.58 14.26
N TRP A 131 -16.05 -40.21 13.24
CA TRP A 131 -15.49 -39.55 12.05
C TRP A 131 -16.62 -38.98 11.19
N VAL A 132 -16.73 -37.65 11.26
CA VAL A 132 -17.67 -36.90 10.44
C VAL A 132 -16.85 -36.14 9.40
N GLU A 133 -16.70 -36.75 8.22
CA GLU A 133 -15.95 -36.21 7.08
C GLU A 133 -16.31 -34.74 6.81
N ASP A 134 -17.61 -34.43 6.76
CA ASP A 134 -18.15 -33.07 6.60
C ASP A 134 -17.62 -32.08 7.65
N ASP A 135 -17.47 -32.51 8.90
CA ASP A 135 -17.02 -31.64 10.00
C ASP A 135 -15.50 -31.42 9.98
N VAL A 136 -14.74 -32.40 9.47
CA VAL A 136 -13.30 -32.28 9.20
C VAL A 136 -13.09 -31.28 8.06
N TRP A 137 -13.71 -31.48 6.89
CA TRP A 137 -13.62 -30.56 5.76
C TRP A 137 -14.00 -29.13 6.13
N ARG A 138 -15.10 -28.97 6.88
CA ARG A 138 -15.50 -27.66 7.40
C ARG A 138 -14.34 -27.01 8.14
N MET A 139 -13.74 -27.71 9.11
CA MET A 139 -12.66 -27.20 9.96
C MET A 139 -11.44 -26.79 9.16
N GLU A 140 -10.98 -27.67 8.27
CA GLU A 140 -9.77 -27.45 7.46
C GLU A 140 -9.92 -26.23 6.54
N ILE A 141 -11.08 -26.09 5.89
CA ILE A 141 -11.34 -24.99 4.95
C ILE A 141 -11.43 -23.66 5.68
N TYR A 142 -12.23 -23.54 6.75
CA TYR A 142 -12.42 -22.23 7.38
C TYR A 142 -11.13 -21.73 8.05
N ILE A 143 -10.32 -22.61 8.67
CA ILE A 143 -9.04 -22.21 9.27
C ILE A 143 -8.09 -21.70 8.19
N SER A 144 -7.95 -22.44 7.10
CA SER A 144 -7.10 -22.07 5.96
C SER A 144 -7.48 -20.71 5.37
N LEU A 145 -8.78 -20.46 5.14
CA LEU A 145 -9.30 -19.15 4.70
C LEU A 145 -9.02 -18.02 5.69
N GLY A 146 -9.16 -18.27 7.00
CA GLY A 146 -8.91 -17.28 8.05
C GLY A 146 -7.46 -16.84 8.12
N ILE A 147 -6.52 -17.80 8.03
CA ILE A 147 -5.07 -17.51 8.06
C ILE A 147 -4.67 -16.72 6.80
N LEU A 148 -5.16 -17.13 5.61
CA LEU A 148 -4.89 -16.42 4.36
C LEU A 148 -5.44 -14.98 4.40
N ALA A 149 -6.66 -14.79 4.92
CA ALA A 149 -7.26 -13.47 5.06
C ALA A 149 -6.42 -12.56 5.98
N LEU A 150 -5.96 -13.09 7.12
CA LEU A 150 -5.10 -12.36 8.05
C LEU A 150 -3.77 -11.95 7.39
N GLY A 151 -3.17 -12.83 6.59
CA GLY A 151 -1.96 -12.52 5.82
C GLY A 151 -2.15 -11.34 4.85
N ILE A 152 -3.29 -11.28 4.14
CA ILE A 152 -3.60 -10.15 3.26
C ILE A 152 -3.89 -8.87 4.07
N LEU A 153 -4.59 -8.96 5.20
CA LEU A 153 -4.84 -7.81 6.08
C LEU A 153 -3.54 -7.23 6.64
N ALA A 154 -2.55 -8.06 6.97
CA ALA A 154 -1.24 -7.60 7.40
C ALA A 154 -0.53 -6.78 6.31
N LEU A 155 -0.61 -7.19 5.03
CA LEU A 155 -0.08 -6.42 3.90
C LEU A 155 -0.78 -5.07 3.73
N VAL A 156 -2.11 -5.05 3.86
CA VAL A 156 -2.89 -3.81 3.83
C VAL A 156 -2.46 -2.87 4.97
N ALA A 157 -2.30 -3.40 6.19
CA ALA A 157 -1.87 -2.63 7.35
C ALA A 157 -0.44 -2.05 7.20
N ILE A 158 0.53 -2.85 6.74
CA ILE A 158 1.91 -2.41 6.54
C ILE A 158 1.98 -1.30 5.48
N SER A 159 1.18 -1.40 4.41
CA SER A 159 1.13 -0.37 3.36
C SER A 159 0.55 0.97 3.85
N SER A 160 -0.11 1.00 5.01
CA SER A 160 -0.62 2.21 5.65
C SER A 160 0.43 2.96 6.47
N LEU A 161 1.61 2.35 6.73
CA LEU A 161 2.71 3.03 7.39
C LEU A 161 3.18 4.23 6.55
N PRO A 162 3.35 5.45 7.11
CA PRO A 162 3.74 6.63 6.34
C PRO A 162 5.05 6.48 5.55
N SER A 163 6.01 5.72 6.09
CA SER A 163 7.30 5.45 5.44
C SER A 163 7.19 4.49 4.26
N VAL A 164 6.18 3.60 4.26
CA VAL A 164 5.91 2.66 3.17
C VAL A 164 4.97 3.31 2.15
N SER A 165 3.87 3.91 2.62
CA SER A 165 2.91 4.57 1.74
C SER A 165 3.55 5.67 0.92
N GLY A 166 4.45 6.48 1.50
CA GLY A 166 5.13 7.56 0.79
C GLY A 166 6.05 7.11 -0.37
N LEU A 167 6.42 5.83 -0.45
CA LEU A 167 7.17 5.27 -1.57
C LEU A 167 6.29 4.67 -2.67
N LEU A 168 5.04 4.35 -2.35
CA LEU A 168 4.12 3.74 -3.30
C LEU A 168 3.55 4.80 -4.21
N ASN A 169 3.53 4.53 -5.51
CA ASN A 169 2.77 5.40 -6.39
C ASN A 169 1.26 5.22 -6.13
N TRP A 170 0.43 6.18 -6.57
CA TRP A 170 -1.00 6.14 -6.28
C TRP A 170 -1.71 4.88 -6.81
N ARG A 171 -1.23 4.31 -7.93
CA ARG A 171 -1.81 3.08 -8.50
C ARG A 171 -1.49 1.85 -7.68
N GLU A 172 -0.25 1.73 -7.21
CA GLU A 172 0.21 0.66 -6.31
C GLU A 172 -0.53 0.71 -4.97
N PHE A 173 -0.63 1.90 -4.38
CA PHE A 173 -1.37 2.11 -3.14
C PHE A 173 -2.84 1.73 -3.29
N GLN A 174 -3.50 2.18 -4.37
CA GLN A 174 -4.88 1.79 -4.68
C GLN A 174 -5.01 0.28 -4.93
N CYS A 175 -4.06 -0.36 -5.60
CA CYS A 175 -4.08 -1.79 -5.82
C CYS A 175 -4.06 -2.57 -4.49
N ILE A 176 -3.19 -2.18 -3.55
CA ILE A 176 -3.13 -2.83 -2.23
C ILE A 176 -4.41 -2.53 -1.44
N GLN A 177 -4.72 -1.26 -1.20
CA GLN A 177 -5.82 -0.87 -0.30
C GLN A 177 -7.19 -1.27 -0.83
N ARG A 178 -7.40 -1.23 -2.15
CA ARG A 178 -8.67 -1.57 -2.79
C ARG A 178 -8.73 -3.05 -3.18
N THR A 179 -7.83 -3.52 -4.04
CA THR A 179 -7.95 -4.87 -4.62
C THR A 179 -7.63 -5.95 -3.60
N LEU A 180 -6.47 -5.87 -2.93
CA LEU A 180 -6.14 -6.81 -1.85
C LEU A 180 -7.08 -6.64 -0.64
N GLY A 181 -7.50 -5.39 -0.38
CA GLY A 181 -8.54 -5.10 0.60
C GLY A 181 -9.86 -5.86 0.41
N PHE A 182 -10.43 -5.80 -0.80
CA PHE A 182 -11.64 -6.58 -1.13
C PHE A 182 -11.39 -8.09 -1.13
N ALA A 183 -10.20 -8.55 -1.54
CA ALA A 183 -9.83 -9.96 -1.45
C ALA A 183 -9.78 -10.45 0.01
N ALA A 184 -9.23 -9.64 0.93
CA ALA A 184 -9.25 -9.93 2.37
C ALA A 184 -10.69 -9.99 2.91
N LEU A 185 -11.55 -9.02 2.56
CA LEU A 185 -12.96 -9.02 2.96
C LEU A 185 -13.69 -10.28 2.46
N LEU A 186 -13.43 -10.70 1.21
CA LEU A 186 -13.98 -11.93 0.63
C LEU A 186 -13.55 -13.16 1.42
N LEU A 187 -12.26 -13.31 1.71
CA LEU A 187 -11.74 -14.45 2.47
C LEU A 187 -12.25 -14.46 3.92
N CYS A 188 -12.31 -13.30 4.59
CA CYS A 188 -12.90 -13.19 5.94
C CYS A 188 -14.38 -13.57 5.96
N THR A 189 -15.13 -13.15 4.93
CA THR A 189 -16.55 -13.49 4.82
C THR A 189 -16.71 -14.99 4.54
N ALA A 190 -15.94 -15.55 3.61
CA ALA A 190 -15.93 -16.98 3.32
C ALA A 190 -15.56 -17.82 4.56
N HIS A 191 -14.56 -17.39 5.33
CA HIS A 191 -14.21 -17.98 6.63
C HIS A 191 -15.42 -18.07 7.57
N ALA A 192 -16.16 -16.97 7.74
CA ALA A 192 -17.35 -16.94 8.59
C ALA A 192 -18.53 -17.78 8.04
N LEU A 193 -18.72 -17.79 6.71
CA LEU A 193 -19.76 -18.59 6.05
C LEU A 193 -19.50 -20.09 6.19
N VAL A 194 -18.26 -20.53 5.92
CA VAL A 194 -17.84 -21.94 6.05
C VAL A 194 -17.88 -22.37 7.52
N TYR A 195 -17.52 -21.50 8.47
CA TYR A 195 -17.70 -21.79 9.91
C TYR A 195 -19.16 -22.12 10.26
N GLY A 196 -20.11 -21.43 9.62
CA GLY A 196 -21.54 -21.66 9.80
C GLY A 196 -22.04 -22.99 9.23
N TRP A 197 -21.45 -23.52 8.14
CA TRP A 197 -21.77 -24.83 7.52
C TRP A 197 -23.25 -25.30 7.65
N LYS A 198 -23.58 -26.25 8.54
CA LYS A 198 -24.98 -26.72 8.75
C LYS A 198 -25.72 -25.92 9.84
N LYS A 199 -25.01 -25.10 10.64
CA LYS A 199 -25.57 -24.22 11.68
C LYS A 199 -26.45 -23.09 11.10
N TRP A 200 -26.37 -22.83 9.80
CA TRP A 200 -27.28 -21.94 9.09
C TRP A 200 -28.72 -22.45 9.08
N VAL A 201 -28.89 -23.76 9.15
CA VAL A 201 -30.17 -24.45 8.92
C VAL A 201 -30.76 -25.02 10.22
N GLU A 202 -29.92 -25.25 11.22
CA GLU A 202 -30.31 -25.89 12.48
C GLU A 202 -30.95 -24.89 13.45
N LEU A 203 -32.28 -24.98 13.62
CA LEU A 203 -33.09 -24.13 14.50
C LEU A 203 -32.64 -24.16 15.96
N ASN A 204 -32.02 -25.24 16.42
CA ASN A 204 -31.47 -25.40 17.77
C ASN A 204 -30.42 -24.34 18.14
N HIS A 205 -29.86 -23.63 17.15
CA HIS A 205 -28.89 -22.57 17.39
C HIS A 205 -29.53 -21.19 17.63
N TYR A 206 -30.86 -21.06 17.49
CA TYR A 206 -31.61 -19.83 17.78
C TYR A 206 -32.04 -19.85 19.24
N VAL A 207 -31.64 -18.82 19.99
CA VAL A 207 -31.93 -18.71 21.43
C VAL A 207 -32.88 -17.54 21.61
N TRP A 208 -34.07 -17.76 22.17
CA TRP A 208 -35.11 -16.73 22.30
C TRP A 208 -35.34 -15.93 21.00
N TYR A 209 -35.50 -16.63 19.88
CA TYR A 209 -35.66 -16.06 18.53
C TYR A 209 -34.45 -15.28 17.99
N THR A 210 -33.35 -15.17 18.74
CA THR A 210 -32.14 -14.46 18.30
C THR A 210 -31.20 -15.39 17.51
N PRO A 211 -30.69 -14.98 16.33
CA PRO A 211 -29.82 -15.80 15.50
C PRO A 211 -28.40 -15.97 16.09
N PRO A 212 -27.62 -16.94 15.63
CA PRO A 212 -26.19 -17.02 15.93
C PRO A 212 -25.42 -15.75 15.58
N SER A 213 -24.48 -15.37 16.45
CA SER A 213 -23.67 -14.15 16.28
C SER A 213 -22.92 -14.12 14.94
N PHE A 214 -22.53 -15.26 14.38
CA PHE A 214 -21.87 -15.34 13.08
C PHE A 214 -22.79 -14.98 11.89
N ILE A 215 -24.11 -15.20 12.01
CA ILE A 215 -25.09 -14.82 10.97
C ILE A 215 -25.18 -13.30 10.90
N LEU A 216 -25.28 -12.64 12.06
CA LEU A 216 -25.25 -11.18 12.16
C LEU A 216 -23.92 -10.60 11.67
N ALA A 217 -22.78 -11.21 12.06
CA ALA A 217 -21.45 -10.77 11.68
C ALA A 217 -21.21 -10.80 10.16
N SER A 218 -21.77 -11.79 9.47
CA SER A 218 -21.54 -12.02 8.04
C SER A 218 -22.53 -11.29 7.13
N PHE A 219 -23.62 -10.75 7.65
CA PHE A 219 -24.64 -10.04 6.86
C PHE A 219 -24.08 -8.81 6.14
N LEU A 220 -23.51 -7.86 6.89
CA LEU A 220 -22.95 -6.63 6.32
C LEU A 220 -21.79 -6.89 5.34
N PRO A 221 -20.79 -7.75 5.65
CA PRO A 221 -19.75 -8.12 4.68
C PRO A 221 -20.30 -8.76 3.40
N SER A 222 -21.24 -9.70 3.54
CA SER A 222 -21.84 -10.40 2.39
C SER A 222 -22.62 -9.44 1.50
N LEU A 223 -23.34 -8.49 2.11
CA LEU A 223 -24.03 -7.43 1.39
C LEU A 223 -23.03 -6.57 0.60
N VAL A 224 -21.96 -6.08 1.24
CA VAL A 224 -20.91 -5.28 0.58
C VAL A 224 -20.28 -6.02 -0.60
N LEU A 225 -19.99 -7.32 -0.45
CA LEU A 225 -19.40 -8.15 -1.49
C LEU A 225 -20.37 -8.44 -2.64
N LEU A 226 -21.63 -8.77 -2.33
CA LEU A 226 -22.68 -8.98 -3.33
C LEU A 226 -22.84 -7.72 -4.19
N LEU A 227 -22.93 -6.57 -3.54
CA LEU A 227 -23.07 -5.30 -4.22
C LEU A 227 -21.82 -4.95 -5.05
N LYS A 228 -20.63 -5.24 -4.53
CA LYS A 228 -19.38 -5.08 -5.29
C LYS A 228 -19.33 -6.00 -6.52
N ALA A 229 -19.80 -7.24 -6.40
CA ALA A 229 -19.88 -8.19 -7.51
C ALA A 229 -20.87 -7.72 -8.58
N LEU A 230 -22.04 -7.22 -8.17
CA LEU A 230 -23.00 -6.60 -9.09
C LEU A 230 -22.36 -5.43 -9.86
N LEU A 231 -21.64 -4.55 -9.17
CA LEU A 231 -20.96 -3.41 -9.78
C LEU A 231 -19.78 -3.81 -10.69
N ALA A 232 -19.23 -5.01 -10.54
CA ALA A 232 -18.14 -5.53 -11.36
C ALA A 232 -18.63 -6.17 -12.67
N ILE A 233 -19.94 -6.35 -12.86
CA ILE A 233 -20.51 -6.88 -14.10
C ILE A 233 -20.12 -5.95 -15.27
N PRO A 234 -19.61 -6.47 -16.41
CA PRO A 234 -19.04 -5.64 -17.48
C PRO A 234 -19.95 -4.53 -18.00
N TYR A 235 -21.27 -4.77 -18.02
CA TYR A 235 -22.26 -3.77 -18.40
C TYR A 235 -22.31 -2.60 -17.40
N LEU A 236 -22.39 -2.90 -16.10
CA LEU A 236 -22.45 -1.89 -15.03
C LEU A 236 -21.11 -1.20 -14.84
N ASP A 237 -19.99 -1.92 -14.94
CA ASP A 237 -18.65 -1.33 -14.81
C ASP A 237 -18.36 -0.37 -15.98
N LYS A 238 -18.65 -0.77 -17.23
CA LYS A 238 -18.57 0.14 -18.39
C LYS A 238 -19.55 1.32 -18.29
N LYS A 239 -20.72 1.11 -17.68
CA LYS A 239 -21.68 2.19 -17.40
C LYS A 239 -21.14 3.13 -16.31
N LEU A 240 -20.48 2.61 -15.27
CA LEU A 240 -19.86 3.39 -14.20
C LEU A 240 -18.63 4.16 -14.71
N GLU A 241 -17.83 3.56 -15.58
CA GLU A 241 -16.74 4.23 -16.29
C GLU A 241 -17.28 5.34 -17.18
N ARG A 242 -18.34 5.07 -17.96
CA ARG A 242 -19.04 6.11 -18.73
C ARG A 242 -19.63 7.18 -17.82
N ILE A 243 -20.27 6.86 -16.70
CA ILE A 243 -20.77 7.84 -15.73
C ILE A 243 -19.63 8.63 -15.07
N ARG A 244 -18.46 8.06 -14.82
CA ARG A 244 -17.30 8.83 -14.34
C ARG A 244 -16.80 9.80 -15.42
N GLN A 245 -16.84 9.38 -16.68
CA GLN A 245 -16.51 10.20 -17.85
C GLN A 245 -17.63 11.17 -18.27
N ASP A 246 -18.88 10.89 -17.87
CA ASP A 246 -20.08 11.65 -18.22
C ASP A 246 -20.53 12.54 -17.06
N ARG A 247 -20.21 12.26 -15.80
CA ARG A 247 -20.39 13.20 -14.67
C ARG A 247 -19.44 14.38 -14.83
N SER A 248 -18.25 14.14 -15.40
CA SER A 248 -17.38 15.20 -15.95
C SER A 248 -17.96 15.90 -17.19
N ARG A 249 -19.02 15.36 -17.83
CA ARG A 249 -19.83 15.99 -18.90
C ARG A 249 -21.21 16.51 -18.47
N GLN A 250 -21.76 16.10 -17.32
CA GLN A 250 -23.08 16.46 -16.79
C GLN A 250 -23.00 17.53 -15.72
N VAL A 251 -21.91 17.63 -14.94
CA VAL A 251 -21.56 18.91 -14.27
C VAL A 251 -21.57 20.05 -15.32
N LYS A 252 -21.12 19.74 -16.53
CA LYS A 252 -21.17 20.55 -17.75
C LYS A 252 -22.57 20.81 -18.35
N ARG A 253 -23.67 20.28 -17.79
CA ARG A 253 -25.06 20.36 -18.32
C ARG A 253 -26.09 20.73 -17.25
N SER A 254 -25.89 20.38 -15.97
CA SER A 254 -26.82 20.72 -14.88
C SER A 254 -26.66 22.14 -14.31
N GLU A 255 -25.60 22.88 -14.69
CA GLU A 255 -25.48 24.33 -14.40
C GLU A 255 -25.99 25.20 -15.57
N GLY A 256 -26.54 24.58 -16.62
CA GLY A 256 -27.25 25.27 -17.69
C GLY A 256 -28.71 24.80 -17.80
N GLY A 257 -29.58 25.29 -16.92
CA GLY A 257 -31.00 25.52 -17.28
C GLY A 257 -31.13 27.00 -17.69
N GLU A 258 -31.82 27.40 -18.75
CA GLU A 258 -32.96 26.76 -19.42
C GLU A 258 -33.21 27.39 -20.82
N CYS A 259 -34.19 26.84 -21.53
CA CYS A 259 -34.89 27.30 -22.76
C CYS A 259 -34.48 26.60 -24.08
N ASP A 260 -35.27 25.58 -24.42
CA ASP A 260 -35.49 25.12 -25.80
C ASP A 260 -36.11 26.25 -26.65
N PRO A 261 -35.66 26.48 -27.89
CA PRO A 261 -36.42 27.27 -28.85
C PRO A 261 -37.38 26.35 -29.61
N CYS A 262 -38.68 26.63 -29.49
CA CYS A 262 -39.73 26.08 -30.35
C CYS A 262 -39.38 26.29 -31.84
N GLN A 263 -39.31 25.20 -32.62
CA GLN A 263 -39.45 25.27 -34.08
C GLN A 263 -40.93 25.26 -34.45
N GLY A 264 -41.31 26.20 -35.32
CA GLY A 264 -42.69 26.56 -35.62
C GLY A 264 -43.47 25.57 -36.48
N GLY A 265 -44.81 25.74 -36.44
CA GLY A 265 -45.71 25.02 -37.32
C GLY A 265 -47.21 25.22 -37.07
N ARG A 266 -47.73 26.39 -37.45
CA ARG A 266 -49.06 26.63 -38.08
C ARG A 266 -50.31 26.87 -37.20
N LEU A 267 -51.03 27.94 -37.62
CA LEU A 267 -52.46 28.29 -37.52
C LEU A 267 -52.99 29.18 -36.37
N ARG A 268 -53.13 30.46 -36.74
CA ARG A 268 -54.30 31.38 -36.61
C ARG A 268 -55.17 31.29 -35.36
N SER A 269 -55.14 32.37 -34.55
CA SER A 269 -56.26 33.31 -34.36
C SER A 269 -55.94 34.37 -33.28
N PHE A 270 -56.01 35.65 -33.66
CA PHE A 270 -56.21 36.82 -32.77
C PHE A 270 -57.61 36.75 -32.08
N PRO A 271 -58.01 37.62 -31.10
CA PRO A 271 -57.43 38.91 -30.68
C PRO A 271 -57.42 39.24 -29.15
N CYS A 272 -56.69 40.35 -28.82
CA CYS A 272 -56.97 41.41 -27.82
C CYS A 272 -57.16 41.07 -26.30
N TYR A 273 -57.00 41.96 -25.29
CA TYR A 273 -56.97 43.42 -25.14
C TYR A 273 -56.36 43.77 -23.74
N HIS A 274 -55.87 45.03 -23.58
CA HIS A 274 -55.72 45.83 -22.33
C HIS A 274 -54.61 45.44 -21.31
N SER A 275 -53.92 46.36 -20.60
CA SER A 275 -54.06 47.81 -20.36
C SER A 275 -52.82 48.39 -19.64
N GLY A 276 -52.40 49.61 -20.03
CA GLY A 276 -51.95 50.73 -19.17
C GLY A 276 -50.70 50.58 -18.27
N SER A 277 -49.95 51.62 -17.88
CA SER A 277 -49.95 53.06 -18.19
C SER A 277 -48.79 53.71 -17.41
N TYR A 278 -48.34 54.88 -17.92
CA TYR A 278 -47.69 56.02 -17.25
C TYR A 278 -46.16 56.25 -17.29
N ASP A 279 -45.87 57.36 -17.98
CA ASP A 279 -44.67 58.21 -18.08
C ASP A 279 -44.30 58.99 -16.81
N SER A 280 -43.05 59.46 -16.75
CA SER A 280 -42.61 60.84 -16.37
C SER A 280 -41.07 60.89 -16.46
N PHE A 281 -40.38 61.59 -17.39
CA PHE A 281 -40.22 63.01 -17.76
C PHE A 281 -39.32 63.89 -16.84
N LEU A 282 -38.16 64.29 -17.42
CA LEU A 282 -37.28 65.50 -17.25
C LEU A 282 -36.76 65.91 -15.84
N GLU A 283 -35.56 66.51 -15.66
CA GLU A 283 -35.03 67.72 -16.31
C GLU A 283 -33.54 67.99 -15.95
N SER A 284 -32.88 68.85 -16.74
CA SER A 284 -31.44 69.20 -16.71
C SER A 284 -31.08 70.39 -15.80
N ARG A 285 -29.79 70.57 -15.42
CA ARG A 285 -29.00 71.82 -15.64
C ARG A 285 -27.56 71.83 -15.07
N SER A 286 -26.62 72.14 -15.96
CA SER A 286 -25.41 73.01 -15.92
C SER A 286 -24.67 73.41 -14.62
N GLY A 287 -23.33 73.37 -14.68
CA GLY A 287 -22.40 74.23 -13.92
C GLY A 287 -20.91 73.88 -14.10
N ALA A 288 -20.11 74.80 -14.67
CA ALA A 288 -18.62 74.82 -14.69
C ALA A 288 -18.16 76.16 -14.02
N PRO A 289 -16.85 76.55 -13.89
CA PRO A 289 -15.56 75.91 -14.26
C PRO A 289 -14.44 76.03 -13.17
N GLY A 290 -13.23 75.51 -13.43
CA GLY A 290 -12.03 75.77 -12.61
C GLY A 290 -10.71 75.32 -13.26
N LEU A 291 -9.91 76.29 -13.70
CA LEU A 291 -8.58 76.19 -14.33
C LEU A 291 -7.45 75.78 -13.36
N LYS A 292 -6.44 75.02 -13.84
CA LYS A 292 -5.02 75.45 -13.85
C LYS A 292 -4.12 74.54 -14.71
N MET A 293 -3.10 75.18 -15.25
CA MET A 293 -2.27 74.85 -16.42
C MET A 293 -0.93 74.17 -16.05
N ASP A 294 -0.49 73.27 -16.92
CA ASP A 294 0.84 72.95 -17.46
C ASP A 294 2.11 72.85 -16.59
N SER A 295 2.79 71.72 -16.75
CA SER A 295 4.26 71.69 -16.96
C SER A 295 4.65 70.53 -17.89
N ILE A 296 5.26 70.90 -19.02
CA ILE A 296 5.84 70.03 -20.04
C ILE A 296 7.27 69.68 -19.64
N SER A 297 7.67 68.41 -19.78
CA SER A 297 9.06 68.01 -19.96
C SER A 297 9.15 66.81 -20.89
N LEU A 298 9.80 67.00 -22.03
CA LEU A 298 10.26 65.97 -22.96
C LEU A 298 11.51 65.29 -22.40
N MET A 299 11.57 63.95 -22.39
CA MET A 299 12.62 63.16 -23.04
C MET A 299 12.49 61.65 -22.71
N GLY A 300 12.68 60.81 -23.74
CA GLY A 300 13.43 59.57 -23.62
C GLY A 300 12.65 58.29 -23.29
N SER A 301 12.17 57.63 -24.33
CA SER A 301 11.65 56.26 -24.32
C SER A 301 12.75 55.20 -24.09
N SER A 302 12.51 54.27 -23.17
CA SER A 302 13.10 52.92 -23.14
C SER A 302 12.22 52.01 -22.27
N PRO A 303 11.68 50.88 -22.79
CA PRO A 303 10.85 50.00 -21.97
C PRO A 303 11.74 49.06 -21.15
N VAL A 304 11.84 49.34 -19.84
CA VAL A 304 12.46 48.43 -18.87
C VAL A 304 11.53 47.22 -18.67
N ARG A 305 11.97 46.05 -19.13
CA ARG A 305 11.30 44.75 -18.97
C ARG A 305 11.41 44.28 -17.51
N SER A 306 10.34 44.37 -16.73
CA SER A 306 10.30 43.89 -15.35
C SER A 306 10.26 42.35 -15.30
N LYS A 307 11.41 41.72 -14.96
CA LYS A 307 11.44 40.32 -14.50
C LYS A 307 10.92 40.26 -13.07
N ALA A 308 9.66 39.86 -12.88
CA ALA A 308 9.18 39.47 -11.55
C ALA A 308 9.92 38.19 -11.13
N SER A 309 10.89 38.32 -10.22
CA SER A 309 11.61 37.19 -9.65
C SER A 309 10.77 36.56 -8.53
N TYR A 310 10.57 35.24 -8.58
CA TYR A 310 9.77 34.50 -7.60
C TYR A 310 10.60 33.98 -6.40
N LEU A 311 11.76 34.58 -6.12
CA LEU A 311 12.58 34.25 -4.95
C LEU A 311 12.63 35.45 -3.99
N PRO A 312 12.51 35.23 -2.67
CA PRO A 312 13.03 36.19 -1.70
C PRO A 312 14.56 36.10 -1.74
N ASN A 313 15.23 37.20 -2.02
CA ASN A 313 16.68 37.30 -1.89
C ASN A 313 17.11 36.88 -0.47
N GLY A 314 18.21 36.14 -0.39
CA GLY A 314 18.75 35.58 0.85
C GLY A 314 19.04 36.63 1.93
N LEU A 315 18.93 36.16 3.18
CA LEU A 315 19.41 36.76 4.43
C LEU A 315 19.62 38.29 4.41
N LYS A 316 18.55 39.05 4.61
CA LYS A 316 18.53 40.23 5.51
C LYS A 316 17.10 40.78 5.63
N ASN A 317 16.62 40.80 6.88
CA ASN A 317 15.57 41.64 7.47
C ASN A 317 14.09 41.35 7.17
N GLY A 318 13.42 40.76 8.17
CA GLY A 318 12.02 41.01 8.58
C GLY A 318 10.88 40.53 7.65
N PRO A 319 9.72 40.10 8.19
CA PRO A 319 8.55 39.81 7.37
C PRO A 319 8.00 41.13 6.80
N ARG A 320 8.13 41.34 5.49
CA ARG A 320 7.35 42.35 4.78
C ARG A 320 5.93 41.81 4.60
N GLU A 321 5.03 42.20 5.50
CA GLU A 321 3.59 42.12 5.28
C GLU A 321 3.23 42.98 4.05
N GLY A 322 2.65 42.37 3.00
CA GLY A 322 2.03 43.11 1.89
C GLY A 322 2.36 42.72 0.45
N ALA A 323 3.26 41.77 0.18
CA ALA A 323 3.45 41.29 -1.21
C ALA A 323 2.35 40.28 -1.57
N SER A 324 1.40 40.66 -2.44
CA SER A 324 0.41 39.75 -2.99
C SER A 324 1.11 38.56 -3.66
N LYS A 325 0.66 37.34 -3.35
CA LYS A 325 1.26 36.14 -3.94
C LYS A 325 1.07 36.18 -5.46
N PRO A 326 2.07 35.74 -6.23
CA PRO A 326 2.08 35.95 -7.66
C PRO A 326 0.99 35.15 -8.38
N THR A 327 0.52 35.66 -9.52
CA THR A 327 -0.50 35.01 -10.33
C THR A 327 0.04 33.78 -11.06
N VAL A 328 -0.69 32.67 -11.04
CA VAL A 328 -0.40 31.42 -11.75
C VAL A 328 -1.46 31.16 -12.80
N ALA A 329 -1.06 30.90 -14.03
CA ALA A 329 -1.98 30.51 -15.10
C ALA A 329 -2.08 28.99 -15.23
N ILE A 330 -3.27 28.47 -15.53
CA ILE A 330 -3.49 27.05 -15.85
C ILE A 330 -4.20 26.94 -17.19
N ILE A 331 -3.58 26.23 -18.14
CA ILE A 331 -4.20 25.93 -19.43
C ILE A 331 -4.92 24.60 -19.38
N GLY A 332 -6.20 24.62 -19.73
CA GLY A 332 -7.09 23.47 -19.69
C GLY A 332 -8.04 23.49 -18.49
N SER A 333 -9.30 23.18 -18.73
CA SER A 333 -10.40 23.22 -17.75
C SER A 333 -10.85 21.82 -17.30
N GLY A 334 -9.90 20.89 -17.12
CA GLY A 334 -10.17 19.49 -16.73
C GLY A 334 -10.11 19.25 -15.21
N ASP A 335 -10.36 18.01 -14.79
CA ASP A 335 -10.41 17.62 -13.37
C ASP A 335 -9.12 17.97 -12.60
N PHE A 336 -7.96 17.73 -13.21
CA PHE A 336 -6.67 18.06 -12.59
C PHE A 336 -6.49 19.57 -12.42
N SER A 337 -6.87 20.37 -13.43
CA SER A 337 -6.82 21.84 -13.35
C SER A 337 -7.72 22.36 -12.24
N LYS A 338 -8.96 21.85 -12.13
CA LYS A 338 -9.88 22.21 -11.04
C LYS A 338 -9.26 21.94 -9.67
N CYS A 339 -8.70 20.75 -9.47
CA CYS A 339 -8.11 20.38 -8.19
C CYS A 339 -6.85 21.21 -7.87
N LEU A 340 -6.03 21.49 -8.87
CA LEU A 340 -4.84 22.33 -8.76
C LEU A 340 -5.21 23.79 -8.44
N ALA A 341 -6.21 24.35 -9.14
CA ALA A 341 -6.70 25.71 -8.94
C ALA A 341 -7.23 25.92 -7.51
N ILE A 342 -8.10 25.01 -7.02
CA ILE A 342 -8.62 25.05 -5.65
C ILE A 342 -7.47 25.01 -4.63
N ARG A 343 -6.46 24.16 -4.86
CA ARG A 343 -5.31 24.05 -3.96
C ARG A 343 -4.47 25.32 -3.95
N LEU A 344 -4.16 25.87 -5.12
CA LEU A 344 -3.42 27.13 -5.27
C LEU A 344 -4.15 28.30 -4.57
N LEU A 345 -5.47 28.40 -4.75
CA LEU A 345 -6.32 29.38 -4.07
C LEU A 345 -6.26 29.24 -2.55
N HIS A 346 -6.39 28.01 -2.01
CA HIS A 346 -6.30 27.78 -0.56
C HIS A 346 -4.93 28.15 0.02
N THR A 347 -3.88 28.14 -0.81
CA THR A 347 -2.55 28.61 -0.43
C THR A 347 -2.34 30.11 -0.68
N GLY A 348 -3.34 30.83 -1.19
CA GLY A 348 -3.34 32.28 -1.38
C GLY A 348 -2.78 32.76 -2.72
N PHE A 349 -2.56 31.89 -3.71
CA PHE A 349 -2.18 32.31 -5.06
C PHE A 349 -3.40 32.84 -5.82
N HIS A 350 -3.18 33.86 -6.66
CA HIS A 350 -4.17 34.24 -7.68
C HIS A 350 -4.07 33.26 -8.86
N VAL A 351 -5.21 32.67 -9.25
CA VAL A 351 -5.25 31.65 -10.30
C VAL A 351 -6.09 32.15 -11.47
N VAL A 352 -5.54 32.04 -12.68
CA VAL A 352 -6.25 32.32 -13.93
C VAL A 352 -6.28 31.05 -14.77
N VAL A 353 -7.45 30.62 -15.22
CA VAL A 353 -7.62 29.42 -16.03
C VAL A 353 -7.92 29.80 -17.47
N GLY A 354 -7.10 29.33 -18.40
CA GLY A 354 -7.35 29.43 -19.82
C GLY A 354 -8.17 28.25 -20.32
N SER A 355 -9.30 28.53 -20.97
CA SER A 355 -10.18 27.54 -21.60
C SER A 355 -10.53 27.96 -23.03
N ARG A 356 -10.82 26.95 -23.88
CA ARG A 356 -11.40 27.17 -25.22
C ARG A 356 -12.81 27.75 -25.17
N GLN A 357 -13.54 27.48 -24.09
CA GLN A 357 -14.91 27.93 -23.85
C GLN A 357 -15.02 28.46 -22.42
N PRO A 358 -14.56 29.71 -22.16
CA PRO A 358 -14.47 30.24 -20.80
C PRO A 358 -15.83 30.35 -20.13
N LYS A 359 -16.87 30.80 -20.84
CA LYS A 359 -18.24 30.92 -20.31
C LYS A 359 -18.75 29.62 -19.68
N ARG A 360 -18.54 28.49 -20.36
CA ARG A 360 -18.96 27.15 -19.88
C ARG A 360 -18.02 26.57 -18.82
N ALA A 361 -16.75 26.97 -18.85
CA ALA A 361 -15.77 26.47 -17.90
C ALA A 361 -15.87 27.20 -16.56
N ALA A 362 -16.28 28.47 -16.54
CA ALA A 362 -16.43 29.29 -15.34
C ALA A 362 -17.26 28.62 -14.25
N ASP A 363 -18.37 27.97 -14.62
CA ASP A 363 -19.29 27.29 -13.69
C ASP A 363 -18.59 26.19 -12.87
N VAL A 364 -17.56 25.57 -13.44
CA VAL A 364 -16.85 24.44 -12.83
C VAL A 364 -15.82 24.88 -11.79
N PHE A 365 -15.39 26.14 -11.80
CA PHE A 365 -14.39 26.69 -10.90
C PHE A 365 -15.03 27.57 -9.81
N PRO A 366 -14.39 27.74 -8.64
CA PRO A 366 -14.83 28.73 -7.66
C PRO A 366 -14.91 30.12 -8.29
N HIS A 367 -15.91 30.92 -7.93
CA HIS A 367 -16.12 32.28 -8.48
C HIS A 367 -14.91 33.23 -8.35
N VAL A 368 -13.96 32.91 -7.48
CA VAL A 368 -12.72 33.66 -7.25
C VAL A 368 -11.67 33.38 -8.35
N VAL A 369 -11.84 32.35 -9.17
CA VAL A 369 -10.92 32.02 -10.27
C VAL A 369 -11.37 32.72 -11.55
N ASP A 370 -10.48 33.51 -12.13
CA ASP A 370 -10.68 34.10 -13.46
C ASP A 370 -10.59 33.00 -14.53
N VAL A 371 -11.71 32.67 -15.18
CA VAL A 371 -11.73 31.76 -16.33
C VAL A 371 -11.84 32.56 -17.63
N THR A 372 -10.80 32.51 -18.45
CA THR A 372 -10.63 33.36 -19.65
C THR A 372 -10.20 32.54 -20.88
N HIS A 373 -10.06 33.19 -22.03
CA HIS A 373 -9.43 32.57 -23.20
C HIS A 373 -7.93 32.32 -22.94
N HIS A 374 -7.31 31.44 -23.72
CA HIS A 374 -5.91 31.07 -23.50
C HIS A 374 -4.97 32.28 -23.55
N GLU A 375 -5.23 33.25 -24.44
CA GLU A 375 -4.40 34.45 -24.63
C GLU A 375 -4.36 35.32 -23.36
N ASP A 376 -5.53 35.61 -22.80
CA ASP A 376 -5.68 36.43 -21.59
C ASP A 376 -5.04 35.76 -20.37
N ALA A 377 -5.26 34.44 -20.22
CA ALA A 377 -4.73 33.68 -19.10
C ALA A 377 -3.19 33.68 -19.09
N VAL A 378 -2.57 33.45 -20.25
CA VAL A 378 -1.11 33.44 -20.41
C VAL A 378 -0.52 34.83 -20.21
N SER A 379 -1.22 35.88 -20.64
CA SER A 379 -0.76 37.26 -20.51
C SER A 379 -0.64 37.70 -19.04
N LYS A 380 -1.52 37.19 -18.16
CA LYS A 380 -1.58 37.54 -16.72
C LYS A 380 -0.55 36.85 -15.83
N SER A 381 0.23 35.88 -16.33
CA SER A 381 1.18 35.11 -15.50
C SER A 381 2.48 34.78 -16.21
N SER A 382 3.58 34.67 -15.47
CA SER A 382 4.87 34.18 -15.99
C SER A 382 5.06 32.66 -15.85
N MET A 383 4.21 32.00 -15.06
CA MET A 383 4.23 30.55 -14.82
C MET A 383 2.91 29.93 -15.24
N VAL A 384 2.96 29.01 -16.20
CA VAL A 384 1.79 28.42 -16.85
C VAL A 384 1.80 26.91 -16.66
N PHE A 385 0.82 26.37 -15.94
CA PHE A 385 0.61 24.93 -15.80
C PHE A 385 -0.19 24.41 -17.00
N LEU A 386 0.36 23.43 -17.73
CA LEU A 386 -0.27 22.84 -18.90
C LEU A 386 -1.05 21.58 -18.51
N ALA A 387 -2.30 21.75 -18.08
CA ALA A 387 -3.23 20.67 -17.74
C ALA A 387 -3.98 20.11 -18.96
N ILE A 388 -3.25 19.89 -20.06
CA ILE A 388 -3.75 19.31 -21.31
C ILE A 388 -2.93 18.07 -21.69
N ARG A 389 -3.51 17.18 -22.50
CA ARG A 389 -2.78 16.01 -22.99
C ARG A 389 -1.83 16.38 -24.13
N ARG A 390 -0.75 15.61 -24.27
CA ARG A 390 0.28 15.76 -25.31
C ARG A 390 -0.29 15.99 -26.71
N GLU A 391 -1.34 15.26 -27.07
CA GLU A 391 -1.98 15.36 -28.40
C GLU A 391 -2.48 16.79 -28.72
N HIS A 392 -2.68 17.64 -27.71
CA HIS A 392 -3.21 18.98 -27.86
C HIS A 392 -2.16 20.08 -27.70
N TYR A 393 -0.87 19.76 -27.50
CA TYR A 393 0.17 20.80 -27.48
C TYR A 393 0.22 21.65 -28.75
N PRO A 394 0.04 21.10 -29.97
CA PRO A 394 0.04 21.92 -31.19
C PRO A 394 -1.08 22.98 -31.21
N SER A 395 -2.17 22.79 -30.46
CA SER A 395 -3.25 23.79 -30.36
C SER A 395 -2.84 25.06 -29.61
N LEU A 396 -1.66 25.09 -28.99
CA LEU A 396 -1.09 26.27 -28.35
C LEU A 396 -0.14 27.03 -29.29
N TRP A 397 0.01 26.59 -30.54
CA TRP A 397 0.92 27.21 -31.50
C TRP A 397 0.54 28.67 -31.81
N ASP A 398 -0.76 28.97 -31.91
CA ASP A 398 -1.26 30.31 -32.20
C ASP A 398 -0.84 31.34 -31.13
N ILE A 399 -0.69 30.89 -29.89
CA ILE A 399 -0.29 31.71 -28.74
C ILE A 399 1.19 31.58 -28.38
N LYS A 400 2.01 31.00 -29.26
CA LYS A 400 3.46 30.79 -29.04
C LYS A 400 4.18 32.07 -28.65
N HIS A 401 3.85 33.19 -29.31
CA HIS A 401 4.43 34.50 -29.03
C HIS A 401 4.14 34.99 -27.60
N LEU A 402 2.99 34.64 -27.03
CA LEU A 402 2.65 34.96 -25.64
C LEU A 402 3.37 34.06 -24.64
N LEU A 403 3.73 32.83 -25.03
CA LEU A 403 4.42 31.87 -24.16
C LEU A 403 5.94 32.12 -24.09
N ALA A 404 6.50 32.93 -24.98
CA ALA A 404 7.91 33.25 -25.04
C ALA A 404 8.43 33.83 -23.70
N GLY A 405 9.51 33.26 -23.18
CA GLY A 405 10.14 33.64 -21.91
C GLY A 405 9.41 33.21 -20.64
N LYS A 406 8.29 32.48 -20.74
CA LYS A 406 7.53 31.97 -19.58
C LYS A 406 7.99 30.58 -19.16
N ILE A 407 7.63 30.20 -17.93
CA ILE A 407 7.84 28.85 -17.39
C ILE A 407 6.61 28.01 -17.71
N LEU A 408 6.80 26.93 -18.49
CA LEU A 408 5.74 26.00 -18.84
C LEU A 408 5.89 24.74 -17.99
N VAL A 409 4.93 24.51 -17.08
CA VAL A 409 4.92 23.33 -16.22
C VAL A 409 4.09 22.24 -16.87
N ASP A 410 4.76 21.21 -17.40
CA ASP A 410 4.11 20.04 -17.97
C ASP A 410 3.70 19.03 -16.89
N VAL A 411 2.40 18.81 -16.76
CA VAL A 411 1.78 17.86 -15.82
C VAL A 411 1.22 16.61 -16.51
N SER A 412 1.48 16.42 -17.79
CA SER A 412 0.90 15.34 -18.60
C SER A 412 1.47 13.96 -18.29
N ASN A 413 0.71 12.91 -18.61
CA ASN A 413 1.16 11.52 -18.60
C ASN A 413 0.71 10.80 -19.87
N ASN A 414 1.47 9.80 -20.29
CA ASN A 414 1.09 8.90 -21.39
C ASN A 414 0.14 7.81 -20.91
N ARG A 415 -0.51 7.11 -21.84
CA ARG A 415 -1.39 5.98 -21.50
C ARG A 415 -0.62 4.68 -21.30
N ARG A 416 0.51 4.55 -22.00
CA ARG A 416 1.38 3.37 -22.01
C ARG A 416 2.83 3.81 -21.94
N VAL A 417 3.67 2.96 -21.36
CA VAL A 417 5.13 3.15 -21.35
C VAL A 417 5.63 3.10 -22.79
N ASN A 418 6.55 4.00 -23.15
CA ASN A 418 7.14 4.10 -24.49
C ASN A 418 6.10 4.26 -25.63
N GLN A 419 5.00 4.98 -25.37
CA GLN A 419 4.03 5.33 -26.41
C GLN A 419 4.64 6.24 -27.49
N TYR A 420 5.60 7.09 -27.12
CA TYR A 420 6.34 8.00 -27.99
C TYR A 420 7.86 7.84 -27.77
N PRO A 421 8.70 8.19 -28.76
CA PRO A 421 10.16 8.08 -28.64
C PRO A 421 10.72 8.99 -27.53
N GLU A 422 10.36 10.27 -27.61
CA GLU A 422 10.71 11.36 -26.70
C GLU A 422 9.65 11.59 -25.61
N SER A 423 10.08 12.15 -24.47
CA SER A 423 9.16 12.52 -23.40
C SER A 423 8.20 13.64 -23.80
N ASN A 424 7.07 13.78 -23.10
CA ASN A 424 6.11 14.85 -23.39
C ASN A 424 6.74 16.22 -23.14
N ALA A 425 7.55 16.35 -22.09
CA ALA A 425 8.22 17.60 -21.77
C ALA A 425 9.32 17.98 -22.78
N GLU A 426 10.08 17.01 -23.31
CA GLU A 426 11.04 17.28 -24.40
C GLU A 426 10.34 17.68 -25.70
N TYR A 427 9.25 16.98 -26.05
CA TYR A 427 8.44 17.36 -27.20
C TYR A 427 7.86 18.77 -27.04
N LEU A 428 7.36 19.10 -25.86
CA LEU A 428 6.87 20.45 -25.55
C LEU A 428 8.00 21.50 -25.70
N ALA A 429 9.21 21.20 -25.22
CA ALA A 429 10.36 22.08 -25.36
C ALA A 429 10.75 22.29 -26.83
N SER A 430 10.60 21.26 -27.68
CA SER A 430 10.84 21.38 -29.12
C SER A 430 9.82 22.29 -29.84
N LEU A 431 8.58 22.33 -29.35
CA LEU A 431 7.53 23.22 -29.89
C LEU A 431 7.71 24.68 -29.45
N PHE A 432 8.15 24.89 -28.20
CA PHE A 432 8.29 26.20 -27.57
C PHE A 432 9.73 26.45 -27.08
N PRO A 433 10.71 26.60 -27.99
CA PRO A 433 12.13 26.74 -27.62
C PRO A 433 12.45 28.04 -26.89
N GLU A 434 11.62 29.07 -27.04
CA GLU A 434 11.75 30.36 -26.34
C GLU A 434 11.16 30.33 -24.92
N SER A 435 10.57 29.22 -24.51
CA SER A 435 9.97 29.03 -23.19
C SER A 435 10.78 28.04 -22.35
N THR A 436 10.74 28.18 -21.03
CA THR A 436 11.43 27.26 -20.12
C THR A 436 10.48 26.15 -19.69
N VAL A 437 10.68 24.93 -20.17
CA VAL A 437 9.85 23.79 -19.79
C VAL A 437 10.32 23.14 -18.48
N VAL A 438 9.38 22.85 -17.59
CA VAL A 438 9.58 22.12 -16.35
C VAL A 438 8.60 20.95 -16.29
N LYS A 439 9.08 19.74 -16.08
CA LYS A 439 8.22 18.58 -15.78
C LYS A 439 7.91 18.55 -14.29
N GLY A 440 6.65 18.37 -13.91
CA GLY A 440 6.29 18.19 -12.51
C GLY A 440 4.83 17.83 -12.29
N PHE A 441 4.46 17.49 -11.05
CA PHE A 441 3.09 17.21 -10.59
C PHE A 441 2.32 16.06 -11.29
N ASN A 442 2.91 15.42 -12.29
CA ASN A 442 2.30 14.32 -13.05
C ASN A 442 2.12 13.03 -12.22
N VAL A 443 2.93 12.82 -11.18
CA VAL A 443 2.82 11.67 -10.25
C VAL A 443 1.64 11.84 -9.28
N ILE A 444 1.25 13.08 -8.97
CA ILE A 444 0.15 13.38 -8.05
C ILE A 444 -1.18 13.19 -8.76
N SER A 445 -2.11 12.47 -8.14
CA SER A 445 -3.47 12.33 -8.69
C SER A 445 -4.32 13.58 -8.42
N ALA A 446 -5.33 13.85 -9.26
CA ALA A 446 -6.26 14.96 -9.04
C ALA A 446 -6.93 14.88 -7.65
N TRP A 447 -7.26 13.67 -7.21
CA TRP A 447 -7.84 13.44 -5.88
C TRP A 447 -6.87 13.81 -4.74
N ALA A 448 -5.60 13.44 -4.85
CA ALA A 448 -4.57 13.81 -3.88
C ALA A 448 -4.29 15.33 -3.89
N MET A 449 -4.36 15.95 -5.07
CA MET A 449 -4.26 17.41 -5.23
C MET A 449 -5.38 18.13 -4.47
N GLN A 450 -6.62 17.65 -4.55
CA GLN A 450 -7.78 18.23 -3.87
C GLN A 450 -7.77 17.96 -2.36
N SER A 451 -7.55 16.71 -1.97
CA SER A 451 -7.67 16.24 -0.58
C SER A 451 -6.48 16.64 0.30
N GLY A 452 -5.36 17.00 -0.35
CA GLY A 452 -4.06 17.25 0.24
C GLY A 452 -3.19 16.00 0.38
N PRO A 453 -1.90 16.18 0.72
CA PRO A 453 -0.89 15.12 0.83
C PRO A 453 -1.07 14.27 2.11
N LYS A 454 -2.27 13.72 2.31
CA LYS A 454 -2.60 12.92 3.49
C LYS A 454 -1.94 11.53 3.42
N ASP A 455 -1.85 10.94 2.22
CA ASP A 455 -1.39 9.56 1.97
C ASP A 455 -0.21 9.49 0.97
N ALA A 456 -0.03 8.33 0.30
CA ALA A 456 1.10 7.87 -0.53
C ALA A 456 1.70 8.81 -1.60
N SER A 457 1.10 9.96 -1.86
CA SER A 457 1.49 10.88 -2.95
C SER A 457 1.90 12.24 -2.40
N ARG A 458 3.01 12.27 -1.64
CA ARG A 458 3.58 13.51 -1.10
C ARG A 458 4.71 14.08 -1.96
N GLN A 459 5.40 13.21 -2.70
CA GLN A 459 6.59 13.60 -3.46
C GLN A 459 6.21 14.11 -4.85
N VAL A 460 6.74 15.27 -5.21
CA VAL A 460 6.60 15.86 -6.54
C VAL A 460 7.97 15.87 -7.20
N TYR A 461 8.16 14.99 -8.18
CA TYR A 461 9.40 14.89 -8.94
C TYR A 461 9.45 16.01 -9.98
N ILE A 462 10.53 16.80 -9.98
CA ILE A 462 10.66 17.99 -10.83
C ILE A 462 11.98 17.95 -11.58
N CYS A 463 11.93 18.13 -12.90
CA CYS A 463 13.13 18.28 -13.73
C CYS A 463 12.98 19.39 -14.78
N SER A 464 14.10 20.04 -15.10
CA SER A 464 14.20 21.10 -16.11
C SER A 464 15.66 21.39 -16.45
N ASN A 465 15.90 21.96 -17.63
CA ASN A 465 17.22 22.46 -18.03
C ASN A 465 17.57 23.81 -17.38
N SER A 466 16.59 24.53 -16.83
CA SER A 466 16.82 25.76 -16.08
C SER A 466 16.74 25.51 -14.57
N VAL A 467 17.85 25.78 -13.87
CA VAL A 467 17.93 25.66 -12.41
C VAL A 467 16.99 26.67 -11.72
N GLU A 468 16.88 27.88 -12.27
CA GLU A 468 16.01 28.94 -11.75
C GLU A 468 14.53 28.54 -11.81
N ALA A 469 14.06 28.10 -12.99
CA ALA A 469 12.67 27.69 -13.17
C ALA A 469 12.33 26.45 -12.33
N ARG A 470 13.27 25.48 -12.25
CA ARG A 470 13.13 24.32 -11.39
C ARG A 470 12.97 24.72 -9.92
N GLY A 471 13.81 25.63 -9.43
CA GLY A 471 13.74 26.15 -8.05
C GLY A 471 12.40 26.82 -7.73
N GLN A 472 11.86 27.61 -8.67
CA GLN A 472 10.56 28.26 -8.51
C GLN A 472 9.40 27.25 -8.43
N VAL A 473 9.39 26.25 -9.32
CA VAL A 473 8.35 25.20 -9.31
C VAL A 473 8.45 24.31 -8.07
N MET A 474 9.67 24.04 -7.58
CA MET A 474 9.87 23.35 -6.31
C MET A 474 9.29 24.14 -5.14
N GLU A 475 9.45 25.47 -5.13
CA GLU A 475 8.88 26.31 -4.08
C GLU A 475 7.35 26.32 -4.11
N VAL A 476 6.74 26.37 -5.31
CA VAL A 476 5.28 26.20 -5.45
C VAL A 476 4.85 24.84 -4.88
N ALA A 477 5.58 23.76 -5.16
CA ALA A 477 5.27 22.44 -4.58
C ALA A 477 5.33 22.45 -3.04
N ARG A 478 6.31 23.11 -2.42
CA ARG A 478 6.41 23.25 -0.95
C ARG A 478 5.22 24.02 -0.39
N GLN A 479 4.85 25.13 -1.01
CA GLN A 479 3.72 25.96 -0.57
C GLN A 479 2.38 25.22 -0.69
N LEU A 480 2.25 24.35 -1.70
CA LEU A 480 1.10 23.44 -1.84
C LEU A 480 1.10 22.31 -0.79
N GLY A 481 2.14 22.18 0.03
CA GLY A 481 2.31 21.20 1.11
C GLY A 481 2.96 19.89 0.65
N PHE A 482 3.49 19.83 -0.57
CA PHE A 482 4.17 18.66 -1.11
C PHE A 482 5.68 18.70 -0.83
N VAL A 483 6.34 17.56 -1.00
CA VAL A 483 7.79 17.41 -0.88
C VAL A 483 8.40 17.36 -2.28
N PRO A 484 9.01 18.45 -2.78
CA PRO A 484 9.65 18.42 -4.09
C PRO A 484 10.91 17.56 -4.08
N VAL A 485 11.12 16.78 -5.15
CA VAL A 485 12.32 15.98 -5.40
C VAL A 485 12.95 16.47 -6.70
N ASP A 486 14.18 16.97 -6.63
CA ASP A 486 14.92 17.42 -7.81
C ASP A 486 15.48 16.23 -8.59
N MET A 487 15.02 16.05 -9.83
CA MET A 487 15.42 15.00 -10.77
C MET A 487 16.47 15.49 -11.79
N GLY A 488 16.96 16.72 -11.66
CA GLY A 488 17.99 17.29 -12.52
C GLY A 488 17.45 17.81 -13.86
N MET A 489 18.14 17.45 -14.94
CA MET A 489 17.90 17.94 -16.30
C MET A 489 16.62 17.40 -16.92
N LEU A 490 16.12 18.05 -17.98
CA LEU A 490 14.88 17.66 -18.65
C LEU A 490 14.92 16.26 -19.26
N SER A 491 16.12 15.71 -19.53
CA SER A 491 16.32 14.32 -19.98
C SER A 491 15.74 13.28 -19.02
N SER A 492 15.62 13.61 -17.72
CA SER A 492 14.99 12.75 -16.72
C SER A 492 13.45 12.71 -16.82
N ALA A 493 12.84 13.56 -17.66
CA ALA A 493 11.38 13.66 -17.78
C ALA A 493 10.73 12.34 -18.22
N LYS A 494 11.41 11.55 -19.06
CA LYS A 494 10.93 10.23 -19.49
C LYS A 494 10.76 9.27 -18.31
N GLU A 495 11.68 9.27 -17.35
CA GLU A 495 11.58 8.46 -16.14
C GLU A 495 10.41 8.93 -15.27
N VAL A 496 10.30 10.25 -15.06
CA VAL A 496 9.23 10.88 -14.28
C VAL A 496 7.84 10.61 -14.88
N GLU A 497 7.71 10.58 -16.21
CA GLU A 497 6.48 10.23 -16.93
C GLU A 497 6.08 8.77 -16.80
N ASN A 498 7.06 7.89 -16.67
CA ASN A 498 6.83 6.45 -16.56
C ASN A 498 6.53 6.01 -15.12
N MET A 499 6.97 6.76 -14.10
CA MET A 499 6.70 6.47 -12.68
C MET A 499 5.23 6.10 -12.36
N PRO A 500 4.19 6.88 -12.77
CA PRO A 500 2.81 6.54 -12.48
C PRO A 500 2.26 5.38 -13.34
N LEU A 501 3.01 4.90 -14.33
CA LEU A 501 2.61 3.80 -15.21
C LEU A 501 3.13 2.45 -14.74
N HIS A 502 4.23 2.42 -13.99
CA HIS A 502 4.75 1.20 -13.38
C HIS A 502 3.84 0.74 -12.22
N LEU A 503 3.63 -0.57 -12.13
CA LEU A 503 2.92 -1.22 -11.03
C LEU A 503 3.80 -2.37 -10.56
N PHE A 504 4.43 -2.19 -9.39
CA PHE A 504 5.28 -3.18 -8.72
C PHE A 504 6.31 -3.83 -9.67
N SER A 505 7.05 -3.03 -10.46
CA SER A 505 8.02 -3.54 -11.44
C SER A 505 9.01 -4.54 -10.83
N ASP A 506 9.54 -4.20 -9.66
CA ASP A 506 10.60 -4.95 -9.00
C ASP A 506 10.08 -6.23 -8.33
N TRP A 507 8.76 -6.35 -8.16
CA TRP A 507 8.13 -7.53 -7.56
C TRP A 507 7.71 -8.58 -8.58
N LYS A 508 7.65 -8.23 -9.88
CA LYS A 508 7.16 -9.16 -10.91
C LYS A 508 7.95 -10.47 -10.94
N GLY A 509 9.28 -10.39 -11.00
CA GLY A 509 10.15 -11.57 -11.01
C GLY A 509 10.04 -12.41 -9.73
N PRO A 510 10.22 -11.81 -8.54
CA PRO A 510 10.06 -12.50 -7.25
C PRO A 510 8.70 -13.16 -7.04
N VAL A 511 7.60 -12.45 -7.34
CA VAL A 511 6.24 -12.99 -7.20
C VAL A 511 6.03 -14.14 -8.16
N LEU A 512 6.39 -14.00 -9.44
CA LEU A 512 6.28 -15.07 -10.42
C LEU A 512 7.08 -16.31 -10.00
N THR A 513 8.31 -16.11 -9.51
CA THR A 513 9.17 -17.19 -9.00
C THR A 513 8.52 -17.90 -7.82
N SER A 514 7.97 -17.15 -6.85
CA SER A 514 7.32 -17.72 -5.68
C SER A 514 6.05 -18.51 -6.01
N VAL A 515 5.24 -18.03 -6.95
CA VAL A 515 4.03 -18.71 -7.40
C VAL A 515 4.38 -19.98 -8.18
N ALA A 516 5.39 -19.91 -9.06
CA ALA A 516 5.86 -21.09 -9.80
C ALA A 516 6.40 -22.17 -8.85
N LEU A 517 7.22 -21.80 -7.86
CA LEU A 517 7.70 -22.73 -6.84
C LEU A 517 6.56 -23.31 -6.00
N ALA A 518 5.59 -22.49 -5.59
CA ALA A 518 4.43 -22.95 -4.83
C ALA A 518 3.58 -23.96 -5.62
N ILE A 519 3.30 -23.69 -6.90
CA ILE A 519 2.57 -24.64 -7.77
C ILE A 519 3.36 -25.93 -7.92
N PHE A 520 4.66 -25.84 -8.21
CA PHE A 520 5.51 -27.01 -8.38
C PHE A 520 5.52 -27.91 -7.13
N PHE A 521 5.82 -27.35 -5.95
CA PHE A 521 5.88 -28.13 -4.71
C PHE A 521 4.51 -28.60 -4.23
N PHE A 522 3.44 -27.86 -4.51
CA PHE A 522 2.08 -28.29 -4.24
C PHE A 522 1.69 -29.49 -5.09
N VAL A 523 1.92 -29.45 -6.41
CA VAL A 523 1.64 -30.57 -7.32
C VAL A 523 2.50 -31.78 -6.96
N TYR A 524 3.80 -31.56 -6.69
CA TYR A 524 4.72 -32.61 -6.25
C TYR A 524 4.21 -33.32 -4.99
N SER A 525 3.81 -32.54 -3.98
CA SER A 525 3.31 -33.08 -2.73
C SER A 525 1.92 -33.72 -2.91
N PHE A 526 1.06 -33.19 -3.80
CA PHE A 526 -0.24 -33.76 -4.15
C PHE A 526 -0.13 -35.15 -4.77
N VAL A 527 0.75 -35.31 -5.76
CA VAL A 527 0.99 -36.62 -6.37
C VAL A 527 1.49 -37.63 -5.33
N ARG A 528 2.43 -37.23 -4.46
CA ARG A 528 3.03 -38.12 -3.47
C ARG A 528 2.11 -38.45 -2.29
N ASP A 529 1.40 -37.48 -1.75
CA ASP A 529 0.72 -37.60 -0.46
C ASP A 529 -0.79 -37.86 -0.59
N ILE A 530 -1.39 -37.58 -1.75
CA ILE A 530 -2.82 -37.81 -2.03
C ILE A 530 -3.00 -38.90 -3.09
N ILE A 531 -2.38 -38.76 -4.27
CA ILE A 531 -2.59 -39.68 -5.39
C ILE A 531 -1.99 -41.06 -5.11
N HIS A 532 -0.76 -41.15 -4.59
CA HIS A 532 -0.14 -42.44 -4.30
C HIS A 532 -0.96 -43.31 -3.31
N PRO A 533 -1.34 -42.83 -2.11
CA PRO A 533 -2.19 -43.62 -1.21
C PRO A 533 -3.55 -43.97 -1.83
N TYR A 534 -4.16 -43.05 -2.57
CA TYR A 534 -5.43 -43.29 -3.25
C TYR A 534 -5.33 -44.44 -4.26
N MET A 535 -4.26 -44.48 -5.06
CA MET A 535 -4.03 -45.55 -6.04
C MET A 535 -3.64 -46.88 -5.40
N LYS A 536 -2.82 -46.87 -4.33
CA LYS A 536 -2.28 -48.10 -3.72
C LYS A 536 -3.25 -48.78 -2.74
N SER A 537 -3.94 -48.01 -1.90
CA SER A 537 -4.78 -48.53 -0.82
C SER A 537 -6.26 -48.13 -0.92
N GLY A 538 -6.66 -47.37 -1.94
CA GLY A 538 -8.04 -46.90 -2.13
C GLY A 538 -8.50 -45.88 -1.08
N GLN A 539 -7.60 -45.36 -0.24
CA GLN A 539 -7.94 -44.46 0.87
C GLN A 539 -8.08 -43.01 0.38
N SER A 540 -9.23 -42.38 0.62
CA SER A 540 -9.49 -40.97 0.27
C SER A 540 -8.94 -40.02 1.34
N LEU A 541 -7.73 -39.49 1.14
CA LEU A 541 -7.07 -38.54 2.07
C LEU A 541 -7.25 -37.06 1.68
N PHE A 542 -8.27 -36.74 0.86
CA PHE A 542 -8.46 -35.40 0.29
C PHE A 542 -8.65 -34.29 1.34
N TYR A 543 -9.16 -34.61 2.54
CA TYR A 543 -9.31 -33.64 3.63
C TYR A 543 -7.98 -32.99 4.07
N LYS A 544 -6.83 -33.58 3.72
CA LYS A 544 -5.49 -33.04 4.02
C LYS A 544 -5.13 -31.81 3.16
N ILE A 545 -5.84 -31.58 2.05
CA ILE A 545 -5.49 -30.54 1.07
C ILE A 545 -5.52 -29.11 1.66
N PRO A 546 -6.58 -28.65 2.36
CA PRO A 546 -6.69 -27.23 2.71
C PRO A 546 -5.64 -26.74 3.73
N LEU A 547 -5.14 -27.63 4.59
CA LEU A 547 -4.24 -27.25 5.68
C LEU A 547 -2.91 -28.02 5.66
N GLU A 548 -2.94 -29.35 5.72
CA GLU A 548 -1.72 -30.15 5.84
C GLU A 548 -0.85 -30.06 4.58
N MET A 549 -1.46 -30.13 3.39
CA MET A 549 -0.74 -29.98 2.11
C MET A 549 -0.16 -28.57 1.95
N VAL A 550 -0.94 -27.56 2.28
CA VAL A 550 -0.50 -26.17 2.25
C VAL A 550 0.67 -25.98 3.23
N ASN A 551 0.55 -26.49 4.45
CA ASN A 551 1.59 -26.37 5.48
C ASN A 551 2.87 -27.20 5.17
N ARG A 552 2.80 -28.18 4.27
CA ARG A 552 4.00 -28.84 3.71
C ARG A 552 4.66 -28.03 2.60
N THR A 553 3.88 -27.25 1.85
CA THR A 553 4.35 -26.46 0.70
C THR A 553 4.96 -25.13 1.13
N LEU A 554 4.31 -24.40 2.05
CA LEU A 554 4.74 -23.08 2.52
C LEU A 554 6.20 -23.03 3.02
N PRO A 555 6.66 -23.89 3.96
CA PRO A 555 8.03 -23.82 4.47
C PRO A 555 9.08 -24.18 3.41
N VAL A 556 8.73 -25.08 2.47
CA VAL A 556 9.59 -25.45 1.34
C VAL A 556 9.79 -24.26 0.41
N VAL A 557 8.72 -23.54 0.08
CA VAL A 557 8.81 -22.30 -0.73
C VAL A 557 9.58 -21.22 0.04
N ALA A 558 9.34 -21.07 1.35
CA ALA A 558 10.05 -20.08 2.16
C ALA A 558 11.56 -20.33 2.17
N ILE A 559 12.03 -21.53 2.53
CA ILE A 559 13.46 -21.83 2.65
C ILE A 559 14.17 -21.79 1.29
N THR A 560 13.49 -22.18 0.20
CA THR A 560 14.05 -22.08 -1.16
C THR A 560 14.19 -20.63 -1.60
N LEU A 561 13.18 -19.78 -1.37
CA LEU A 561 13.28 -18.33 -1.63
C LEU A 561 14.40 -17.69 -0.80
N LEU A 562 14.53 -18.04 0.49
CA LEU A 562 15.62 -17.56 1.34
C LEU A 562 16.99 -17.98 0.80
N ALA A 563 17.14 -19.22 0.35
CA ALA A 563 18.39 -19.69 -0.24
C ALA A 563 18.72 -18.96 -1.56
N LEU A 564 17.72 -18.66 -2.40
CA LEU A 564 17.89 -17.89 -3.63
C LEU A 564 18.39 -16.46 -3.37
N VAL A 565 18.03 -15.83 -2.25
CA VAL A 565 18.56 -14.50 -1.86
C VAL A 565 20.08 -14.54 -1.73
N TYR A 566 20.61 -15.56 -1.05
CA TYR A 566 22.03 -15.66 -0.75
C TYR A 566 22.84 -16.30 -1.89
N LEU A 567 22.23 -17.18 -2.68
CA LEU A 567 22.87 -17.80 -3.84
C LEU A 567 23.35 -16.76 -4.87
N ALA A 568 22.53 -15.73 -5.17
CA ALA A 568 22.92 -14.66 -6.09
C ALA A 568 24.23 -13.97 -5.67
N GLY A 569 24.40 -13.71 -4.36
CA GLY A 569 25.61 -13.12 -3.81
C GLY A 569 26.83 -14.03 -3.91
N GLN A 570 26.64 -15.35 -3.82
CA GLN A 570 27.72 -16.33 -4.00
C GLN A 570 28.16 -16.45 -5.45
N LEU A 571 27.21 -16.50 -6.39
CA LEU A 571 27.53 -16.50 -7.82
C LEU A 571 28.30 -15.25 -8.22
N ALA A 572 27.92 -14.08 -7.69
CA ALA A 572 28.66 -12.84 -7.88
C ALA A 572 30.09 -12.91 -7.32
N ALA A 573 30.29 -13.53 -6.15
CA ALA A 573 31.62 -13.71 -5.55
C ALA A 573 32.49 -14.69 -6.36
N VAL A 574 31.92 -15.80 -6.83
CA VAL A 574 32.60 -16.77 -7.71
C VAL A 574 33.00 -16.10 -9.02
N GLN A 575 32.11 -15.31 -9.62
CA GLN A 575 32.41 -14.56 -10.84
C GLN A 575 33.55 -13.55 -10.63
N GLN A 576 33.57 -12.84 -9.50
CA GLN A 576 34.67 -11.94 -9.13
C GLN A 576 36.01 -12.70 -8.98
N LEU A 577 35.99 -13.89 -8.38
CA LEU A 577 37.18 -14.73 -8.23
C LEU A 577 37.69 -15.26 -9.57
N PHE A 578 36.78 -15.67 -10.46
CA PHE A 578 37.09 -16.18 -11.80
C PHE A 578 37.76 -15.12 -12.68
N TYR A 579 37.19 -13.92 -12.73
CA TYR A 579 37.77 -12.82 -13.53
C TYR A 579 38.91 -12.08 -12.82
N GLY A 580 39.04 -12.24 -11.50
CA GLY A 580 40.08 -11.58 -10.71
C GLY A 580 39.94 -10.06 -10.64
N THR A 581 38.79 -9.48 -11.01
CA THR A 581 38.52 -8.04 -10.99
C THR A 581 37.09 -7.76 -10.54
N LYS A 582 36.88 -6.61 -9.89
CA LYS A 582 35.54 -6.11 -9.53
C LYS A 582 34.90 -5.21 -10.60
N TYR A 583 35.69 -4.73 -11.56
CA TYR A 583 35.28 -3.71 -12.53
C TYR A 583 34.52 -4.28 -13.74
N LYS A 584 34.56 -5.60 -13.93
CA LYS A 584 33.77 -6.25 -14.98
C LYS A 584 32.30 -6.27 -14.56
N ARG A 585 31.42 -5.73 -15.42
CA ARG A 585 29.97 -5.75 -15.20
C ARG A 585 29.45 -7.19 -15.11
N PHE A 586 28.45 -7.40 -14.25
CA PHE A 586 27.74 -8.67 -14.18
C PHE A 586 26.87 -8.88 -15.41
N PRO A 587 26.59 -10.14 -15.81
CA PRO A 587 25.60 -10.39 -16.85
C PRO A 587 24.21 -9.90 -16.39
N HIS A 588 23.40 -9.40 -17.32
CA HIS A 588 22.12 -8.75 -17.01
C HIS A 588 21.17 -9.62 -16.17
N TRP A 589 21.17 -10.94 -16.36
CA TRP A 589 20.35 -11.86 -15.57
C TRP A 589 20.76 -11.88 -14.08
N LEU A 590 22.06 -11.82 -13.79
CA LEU A 590 22.57 -11.82 -12.41
C LEU A 590 22.37 -10.45 -11.75
N GLU A 591 22.54 -9.37 -12.52
CA GLU A 591 22.26 -8.01 -12.07
C GLU A 591 20.80 -7.83 -11.66
N GLY A 592 19.85 -8.24 -12.52
CA GLY A 592 18.42 -8.19 -12.19
C GLY A 592 18.05 -9.06 -10.99
N TRP A 593 18.70 -10.22 -10.82
CA TRP A 593 18.49 -11.07 -9.66
C TRP A 593 19.04 -10.45 -8.37
N LEU A 594 20.24 -9.85 -8.40
CA LEU A 594 20.82 -9.15 -7.26
C LEU A 594 19.92 -8.00 -6.78
N GLN A 595 19.32 -7.24 -7.70
CA GLN A 595 18.36 -6.18 -7.39
C GLN A 595 17.05 -6.70 -6.77
N SER A 596 16.70 -7.95 -7.04
CA SER A 596 15.46 -8.60 -6.57
C SER A 596 15.58 -9.27 -5.20
N ARG A 597 16.76 -9.25 -4.57
CA ARG A 597 17.05 -9.95 -3.31
C ARG A 597 16.16 -9.50 -2.15
N LYS A 598 15.89 -8.20 -2.06
CA LYS A 598 15.02 -7.64 -1.01
C LYS A 598 13.62 -8.25 -1.10
N GLN A 599 13.04 -8.29 -2.29
CA GLN A 599 11.69 -8.76 -2.55
C GLN A 599 11.59 -10.28 -2.32
N LEU A 600 12.60 -11.06 -2.75
CA LEU A 600 12.68 -12.49 -2.46
C LEU A 600 12.75 -12.79 -0.95
N GLY A 601 13.55 -12.03 -0.21
CA GLY A 601 13.65 -12.15 1.25
C GLY A 601 12.34 -11.82 1.98
N LEU A 602 11.64 -10.76 1.54
CA LEU A 602 10.34 -10.39 2.09
C LEU A 602 9.24 -11.42 1.77
N LEU A 603 9.24 -12.01 0.57
CA LEU A 603 8.34 -13.12 0.23
C LEU A 603 8.64 -14.36 1.08
N SER A 604 9.92 -14.72 1.23
CA SER A 604 10.35 -15.80 2.13
C SER A 604 9.82 -15.60 3.56
N PHE A 605 9.97 -14.39 4.11
CA PHE A 605 9.45 -14.06 5.43
C PHE A 605 7.92 -14.19 5.49
N PHE A 606 7.20 -13.69 4.48
CA PHE A 606 5.75 -13.83 4.40
C PHE A 606 5.31 -15.31 4.42
N PHE A 607 5.90 -16.17 3.58
CA PHE A 607 5.60 -17.61 3.58
C PHE A 607 5.94 -18.27 4.92
N THR A 608 7.01 -17.83 5.59
CA THR A 608 7.39 -18.32 6.93
C THR A 608 6.33 -17.93 7.98
N CYS A 609 5.86 -16.68 8.00
CA CYS A 609 4.81 -16.24 8.92
C CYS A 609 3.52 -17.04 8.71
N VAL A 610 3.13 -17.25 7.46
CA VAL A 610 1.95 -18.06 7.14
C VAL A 610 2.15 -19.51 7.60
N HIS A 611 3.32 -20.11 7.34
CA HIS A 611 3.66 -21.46 7.81
C HIS A 611 3.57 -21.59 9.35
N VAL A 612 4.04 -20.61 10.10
CA VAL A 612 3.95 -20.59 11.57
C VAL A 612 2.49 -20.59 12.01
N LEU A 613 1.65 -19.75 11.41
CA LEU A 613 0.21 -19.73 11.71
C LEU A 613 -0.46 -21.07 11.41
N TYR A 614 -0.17 -21.69 10.28
CA TYR A 614 -0.69 -23.02 9.94
C TYR A 614 -0.21 -24.09 10.93
N SER A 615 1.05 -24.03 11.35
CA SER A 615 1.65 -25.00 12.28
C SER A 615 1.08 -24.89 13.69
N LEU A 616 0.86 -23.67 14.18
CA LEU A 616 0.21 -23.42 15.48
C LEU A 616 -1.26 -23.88 15.50
N CYS A 617 -1.93 -23.91 14.34
CA CYS A 617 -3.30 -24.39 14.23
C CYS A 617 -3.42 -25.93 14.12
N LEU A 618 -2.33 -26.68 13.99
CA LEU A 618 -2.38 -28.15 13.84
C LEU A 618 -3.16 -28.84 14.98
N PRO A 619 -2.90 -28.56 16.27
CA PRO A 619 -3.61 -29.23 17.37
C PRO A 619 -5.10 -28.88 17.44
N MET A 620 -5.52 -27.76 16.84
CA MET A 620 -6.91 -27.32 16.83
C MET A 620 -7.78 -28.11 15.84
N ARG A 621 -7.16 -28.84 14.90
CA ARG A 621 -7.88 -29.55 13.83
C ARG A 621 -8.73 -30.68 14.38
N ARG A 622 -9.87 -30.91 13.72
CA ARG A 622 -10.74 -32.05 14.04
C ARG A 622 -10.09 -33.38 13.69
N SER A 623 -9.34 -33.46 12.59
CA SER A 623 -8.62 -34.67 12.19
C SER A 623 -7.61 -35.12 13.25
N GLU A 624 -6.80 -34.19 13.78
CA GLU A 624 -5.81 -34.49 14.82
C GLU A 624 -6.47 -34.91 16.13
N ARG A 625 -7.58 -34.25 16.50
CA ARG A 625 -8.36 -34.67 17.67
C ARG A 625 -8.89 -36.11 17.54
N TYR A 626 -9.41 -36.48 16.36
CA TYR A 626 -9.86 -37.85 16.12
C TYR A 626 -8.70 -38.85 16.15
N LEU A 627 -7.54 -38.48 15.58
CA LEU A 627 -6.35 -39.31 15.61
C LEU A 627 -5.86 -39.54 17.05
N LEU A 628 -5.75 -38.49 17.86
CA LEU A 628 -5.37 -38.59 19.27
C LEU A 628 -6.34 -39.45 20.07
N LEU A 629 -7.65 -39.30 19.86
CA LEU A 629 -8.66 -40.12 20.53
C LEU A 629 -8.56 -41.60 20.14
N ASN A 630 -8.35 -41.89 18.86
CA ASN A 630 -8.17 -43.26 18.37
C ASN A 630 -6.88 -43.88 18.91
N MET A 631 -5.77 -43.12 18.93
CA MET A 631 -4.50 -43.57 19.52
C MET A 631 -4.64 -43.85 21.01
N ALA A 632 -5.31 -42.98 21.77
CA ALA A 632 -5.57 -43.19 23.20
C ALA A 632 -6.47 -44.43 23.44
N TYR A 633 -7.52 -44.60 22.63
CA TYR A 633 -8.39 -45.77 22.71
C TYR A 633 -7.62 -47.06 22.43
N GLN A 634 -6.79 -47.08 21.38
CA GLN A 634 -5.95 -48.23 21.03
C GLN A 634 -4.91 -48.52 22.12
N GLN A 635 -4.29 -47.49 22.72
CA GLN A 635 -3.33 -47.63 23.81
C GLN A 635 -3.97 -48.29 25.03
N VAL A 636 -5.15 -47.81 25.44
CA VAL A 636 -5.91 -48.39 26.56
C VAL A 636 -6.33 -49.82 26.23
N HIS A 637 -6.80 -50.08 25.02
CA HIS A 637 -7.20 -51.42 24.60
C HIS A 637 -6.02 -52.41 24.55
N ALA A 638 -4.82 -51.92 24.24
CA ALA A 638 -3.58 -52.69 24.25
C ALA A 638 -2.92 -52.80 25.65
N ASN A 639 -3.51 -52.23 26.71
CA ASN A 639 -2.96 -52.17 28.06
C ASN A 639 -1.52 -51.62 28.13
N ILE A 640 -1.18 -50.62 27.32
CA ILE A 640 0.13 -49.97 27.34
C ILE A 640 0.09 -48.76 28.28
N GLU A 641 0.76 -48.85 29.42
CA GLU A 641 0.76 -47.79 30.45
C GLU A 641 1.54 -46.54 30.02
N ASN A 642 2.69 -46.69 29.36
CA ASN A 642 3.54 -45.56 28.97
C ASN A 642 4.01 -45.68 27.51
N THR A 643 3.72 -44.66 26.70
CA THR A 643 4.13 -44.53 25.29
C THR A 643 5.24 -43.49 25.10
N TRP A 644 5.82 -42.97 26.19
CA TRP A 644 6.91 -41.99 26.15
C TRP A 644 8.12 -42.50 25.36
N ASN A 645 8.54 -41.70 24.38
CA ASN A 645 9.75 -41.94 23.60
C ASN A 645 10.65 -40.71 23.68
N GLU A 646 11.72 -40.83 24.46
CA GLU A 646 12.69 -39.76 24.71
C GLU A 646 13.28 -39.20 23.40
N GLU A 647 13.66 -40.05 22.45
CA GLU A 647 14.27 -39.62 21.17
C GLU A 647 13.31 -38.77 20.34
N GLU A 648 12.04 -39.18 20.25
CA GLU A 648 11.00 -38.45 19.52
C GLU A 648 10.70 -37.09 20.18
N VAL A 649 10.71 -37.03 21.51
CA VAL A 649 10.53 -35.79 22.28
C VAL A 649 11.69 -34.83 22.01
N TRP A 650 12.94 -35.27 22.16
CA TRP A 650 14.12 -34.45 21.85
C TRP A 650 14.09 -33.90 20.44
N ARG A 651 13.74 -34.75 19.46
CA ARG A 651 13.61 -34.31 18.07
C ARG A 651 12.62 -33.15 17.94
N VAL A 652 11.42 -33.30 18.52
CA VAL A 652 10.36 -32.28 18.45
C VAL A 652 10.77 -30.98 19.14
N GLU A 653 11.26 -31.05 20.37
CA GLU A 653 11.68 -29.87 21.13
C GLU A 653 12.80 -29.09 20.41
N MET A 654 13.76 -29.81 19.83
CA MET A 654 14.85 -29.19 19.08
C MET A 654 14.35 -28.48 17.82
N TYR A 655 13.70 -29.19 16.89
CA TYR A 655 13.35 -28.56 15.61
C TYR A 655 12.37 -27.40 15.82
N VAL A 656 11.44 -27.49 16.77
CA VAL A 656 10.52 -26.39 17.09
C VAL A 656 11.30 -25.17 17.59
N SER A 657 12.26 -25.36 18.51
CA SER A 657 13.11 -24.28 19.02
C SER A 657 13.92 -23.58 17.93
N PHE A 658 14.57 -24.35 17.03
CA PHE A 658 15.28 -23.78 15.88
C PHE A 658 14.33 -23.01 14.94
N GLY A 659 13.09 -23.51 14.76
CA GLY A 659 12.07 -22.81 13.98
C GLY A 659 11.72 -21.44 14.55
N ILE A 660 11.53 -21.35 15.87
CA ILE A 660 11.24 -20.09 16.57
C ILE A 660 12.42 -19.11 16.48
N MET A 661 13.64 -19.59 16.69
CA MET A 661 14.85 -18.77 16.54
C MET A 661 15.01 -18.22 15.12
N SER A 662 14.76 -19.06 14.10
CA SER A 662 14.79 -18.66 12.70
C SER A 662 13.75 -17.57 12.41
N LEU A 663 12.52 -17.72 12.91
CA LEU A 663 11.48 -16.71 12.76
C LEU A 663 11.88 -15.37 13.39
N GLY A 664 12.52 -15.39 14.57
CA GLY A 664 13.02 -14.19 15.23
C GLY A 664 14.05 -13.44 14.37
N LEU A 665 15.01 -14.16 13.79
CA LEU A 665 16.00 -13.56 12.90
C LEU A 665 15.39 -13.04 11.59
N LEU A 666 14.50 -13.81 10.95
CA LEU A 666 13.81 -13.36 9.73
C LEU A 666 12.95 -12.12 9.99
N SER A 667 12.33 -12.02 11.17
CA SER A 667 11.57 -10.82 11.58
C SER A 667 12.46 -9.59 11.67
N LEU A 668 13.68 -9.73 12.20
CA LEU A 668 14.67 -8.64 12.24
C LEU A 668 15.09 -8.20 10.82
N LEU A 669 15.30 -9.15 9.90
CA LEU A 669 15.60 -8.84 8.49
C LEU A 669 14.44 -8.11 7.80
N ALA A 670 13.20 -8.49 8.11
CA ALA A 670 12.00 -7.86 7.56
C ALA A 670 11.81 -6.43 8.11
N VAL A 671 11.97 -6.22 9.41
CA VAL A 671 11.85 -4.89 10.05
C VAL A 671 12.89 -3.92 9.51
N THR A 672 14.14 -4.37 9.34
CA THR A 672 15.21 -3.54 8.76
C THR A 672 15.02 -3.25 7.27
N SER A 673 14.11 -3.94 6.59
CA SER A 673 13.72 -3.65 5.20
C SER A 673 12.70 -2.50 5.07
N ILE A 674 12.11 -2.05 6.19
CA ILE A 674 11.22 -0.89 6.25
C ILE A 674 12.04 0.39 5.96
N PRO A 675 11.61 1.26 5.03
CA PRO A 675 12.41 2.41 4.60
C PRO A 675 12.88 3.33 5.73
N SER A 676 12.02 3.60 6.71
CA SER A 676 12.35 4.46 7.86
C SER A 676 13.43 3.86 8.77
N VAL A 677 13.46 2.54 8.91
CA VAL A 677 14.48 1.84 9.69
C VAL A 677 15.77 1.75 8.88
N ASN A 678 15.66 1.39 7.60
CA ASN A 678 16.80 1.30 6.70
C ASN A 678 17.57 2.63 6.59
N SER A 679 16.87 3.77 6.51
CA SER A 679 17.50 5.10 6.46
C SER A 679 18.18 5.51 7.76
N ALA A 680 17.86 4.87 8.89
CA ALA A 680 18.46 5.15 10.19
C ALA A 680 19.74 4.34 10.46
N LEU A 681 19.98 3.27 9.70
CA LEU A 681 21.14 2.40 9.87
C LEU A 681 22.30 2.85 8.99
N ASN A 682 23.51 2.79 9.52
CA ASN A 682 24.69 2.94 8.68
C ASN A 682 24.94 1.67 7.84
N TRP A 683 25.78 1.79 6.81
CA TRP A 683 26.01 0.67 5.88
C TRP A 683 26.65 -0.56 6.55
N ARG A 684 27.42 -0.39 7.64
CA ARG A 684 28.03 -1.50 8.38
C ARG A 684 26.98 -2.28 9.18
N GLU A 685 26.10 -1.58 9.87
CA GLU A 685 24.96 -2.15 10.60
C GLU A 685 24.01 -2.87 9.65
N PHE A 686 23.62 -2.21 8.56
CA PHE A 686 22.75 -2.80 7.54
C PHE A 686 23.36 -4.08 6.96
N SER A 687 24.64 -4.04 6.58
CA SER A 687 25.35 -5.20 6.04
C SER A 687 25.48 -6.33 7.07
N PHE A 688 25.75 -6.01 8.34
CA PHE A 688 25.79 -7.01 9.42
C PHE A 688 24.45 -7.73 9.56
N ILE A 689 23.34 -7.00 9.57
CA ILE A 689 22.00 -7.58 9.70
C ILE A 689 21.65 -8.38 8.44
N GLN A 690 21.67 -7.76 7.25
CA GLN A 690 21.19 -8.38 6.02
C GLN A 690 22.10 -9.49 5.47
N SER A 691 23.41 -9.43 5.75
CA SER A 691 24.37 -10.48 5.36
C SER A 691 24.63 -11.46 6.50
N THR A 692 25.19 -11.03 7.63
CA THR A 692 25.66 -11.96 8.67
C THR A 692 24.50 -12.66 9.37
N LEU A 693 23.56 -11.90 9.94
CA LEU A 693 22.36 -12.49 10.55
C LEU A 693 21.48 -13.20 9.52
N GLY A 694 21.52 -12.73 8.28
CA GLY A 694 20.91 -13.39 7.12
C GLY A 694 21.36 -14.84 6.88
N TYR A 695 22.67 -15.06 6.77
CA TYR A 695 23.23 -16.41 6.63
C TYR A 695 22.99 -17.28 7.87
N ILE A 696 23.01 -16.67 9.07
CA ILE A 696 22.69 -17.38 10.32
C ILE A 696 21.22 -17.82 10.32
N ALA A 697 20.30 -16.97 9.86
CA ALA A 697 18.89 -17.33 9.71
C ALA A 697 18.70 -18.49 8.74
N LEU A 698 19.38 -18.48 7.58
CA LEU A 698 19.35 -19.60 6.63
C LEU A 698 19.90 -20.89 7.24
N LEU A 699 21.00 -20.82 8.00
CA LEU A 699 21.59 -21.97 8.70
C LEU A 699 20.61 -22.56 9.72
N ILE A 700 20.05 -21.74 10.59
CA ILE A 700 19.09 -22.15 11.63
C ILE A 700 17.80 -22.71 10.99
N ALA A 701 17.30 -22.11 9.91
CA ALA A 701 16.17 -22.63 9.15
C ALA A 701 16.47 -24.01 8.52
N THR A 702 17.69 -24.19 8.01
CA THR A 702 18.14 -25.47 7.45
C THR A 702 18.25 -26.53 8.55
N LEU A 703 18.77 -26.18 9.73
CA LEU A 703 18.81 -27.07 10.90
C LEU A 703 17.41 -27.45 11.37
N HIS A 704 16.46 -26.52 11.42
CA HIS A 704 15.05 -26.79 11.70
C HIS A 704 14.49 -27.89 10.78
N ALA A 705 14.70 -27.77 9.46
CA ALA A 705 14.21 -28.75 8.50
C ALA A 705 14.98 -30.09 8.54
N LEU A 706 16.29 -30.09 8.82
CA LEU A 706 17.08 -31.30 9.00
C LEU A 706 16.65 -32.09 10.25
N LEU A 707 16.47 -31.41 11.37
CA LEU A 707 16.02 -32.01 12.63
C LEU A 707 14.58 -32.51 12.54
N PHE A 708 13.72 -31.85 11.75
CA PHE A 708 12.40 -32.38 11.40
C PHE A 708 12.49 -33.68 10.58
N GLY A 709 13.46 -33.77 9.66
CA GLY A 709 13.71 -34.96 8.84
C GLY A 709 14.28 -36.13 9.64
N TRP A 710 15.20 -35.89 10.58
CA TRP A 710 15.85 -36.90 11.45
C TRP A 710 16.12 -38.23 10.72
N LYS A 711 15.46 -39.33 11.11
CA LYS A 711 15.55 -40.66 10.47
C LYS A 711 14.66 -40.83 9.23
N ARG A 712 13.60 -40.00 9.06
CA ARG A 712 12.60 -40.09 7.98
C ARG A 712 13.16 -39.84 6.59
N ALA A 713 14.32 -39.20 6.47
CA ALA A 713 14.99 -39.01 5.19
C ALA A 713 15.55 -40.33 4.61
N PHE A 714 15.79 -41.32 5.47
CA PHE A 714 16.43 -42.60 5.14
C PHE A 714 15.45 -43.79 5.14
N GLU A 715 14.20 -43.57 5.56
CA GLU A 715 13.17 -44.60 5.55
C GLU A 715 12.69 -44.87 4.12
N GLU A 716 12.80 -46.12 3.64
CA GLU A 716 12.36 -46.51 2.29
C GLU A 716 10.86 -46.24 2.06
N GLU A 717 10.04 -46.38 3.10
CA GLU A 717 8.60 -46.11 3.06
C GLU A 717 8.25 -44.66 2.73
N ALA A 718 9.20 -43.73 2.95
CA ALA A 718 9.04 -42.32 2.65
C ALA A 718 9.13 -42.00 1.14
N TYR A 719 9.69 -42.91 0.32
CA TYR A 719 9.94 -42.75 -1.12
C TYR A 719 8.80 -43.30 -1.97
N ARG A 720 7.65 -42.64 -1.92
CA ARG A 720 6.45 -43.02 -2.69
C ARG A 720 6.63 -42.72 -4.17
N PHE A 721 6.36 -43.68 -5.05
CA PHE A 721 6.68 -43.60 -6.50
C PHE A 721 8.13 -43.21 -6.80
N TYR A 722 9.09 -43.64 -5.97
CA TYR A 722 10.50 -43.22 -6.05
C TYR A 722 10.74 -41.71 -5.85
N LEU A 723 9.70 -40.96 -5.50
CA LEU A 723 9.81 -39.52 -5.24
C LEU A 723 10.20 -39.29 -3.77
N PRO A 724 11.30 -38.58 -3.50
CA PRO A 724 11.71 -38.29 -2.13
C PRO A 724 10.70 -37.40 -1.39
N PRO A 725 10.78 -37.36 -0.04
CA PRO A 725 10.07 -36.38 0.77
C PRO A 725 10.35 -34.94 0.32
N SER A 726 9.37 -34.04 0.45
CA SER A 726 9.43 -32.71 -0.17
C SER A 726 10.46 -31.83 0.53
N PHE A 727 10.65 -32.05 1.83
CA PHE A 727 11.70 -31.39 2.60
C PHE A 727 13.12 -31.81 2.14
N VAL A 728 13.33 -33.05 1.67
CA VAL A 728 14.63 -33.50 1.14
C VAL A 728 14.96 -32.74 -0.13
N VAL A 729 14.01 -32.64 -1.06
CA VAL A 729 14.17 -31.84 -2.29
C VAL A 729 14.44 -30.37 -1.95
N ALA A 730 13.71 -29.82 -0.98
CA ALA A 730 13.84 -28.43 -0.57
C ALA A 730 15.21 -28.12 0.05
N LEU A 731 15.79 -29.06 0.80
CA LEU A 731 17.04 -28.88 1.55
C LEU A 731 18.30 -28.84 0.67
N VAL A 732 18.25 -29.39 -0.55
CA VAL A 732 19.40 -29.40 -1.47
C VAL A 732 19.95 -27.98 -1.67
N LEU A 733 19.08 -27.03 -2.01
CA LEU A 733 19.50 -25.66 -2.32
C LEU A 733 20.07 -24.91 -1.09
N PRO A 734 19.40 -24.84 0.08
CA PRO A 734 19.95 -24.26 1.30
C PRO A 734 21.30 -24.87 1.72
N ILE A 735 21.44 -26.21 1.67
CA ILE A 735 22.69 -26.89 2.03
C ILE A 735 23.82 -26.49 1.09
N THR A 736 23.58 -26.45 -0.23
CA THR A 736 24.60 -26.00 -1.19
C THR A 736 25.03 -24.56 -0.95
N VAL A 737 24.10 -23.67 -0.60
CA VAL A 737 24.39 -22.27 -0.28
C VAL A 737 25.18 -22.17 1.03
N VAL A 738 24.81 -22.89 2.07
CA VAL A 738 25.57 -22.90 3.33
C VAL A 738 26.99 -23.44 3.11
N ALA A 739 27.14 -24.56 2.39
CA ALA A 739 28.44 -25.12 2.04
C ALA A 739 29.29 -24.15 1.20
N GLY A 740 28.70 -23.55 0.17
CA GLY A 740 29.35 -22.53 -0.65
C GLY A 740 29.82 -21.33 0.17
N LYS A 741 29.05 -20.93 1.19
CA LYS A 741 29.45 -19.85 2.11
C LYS A 741 30.66 -20.25 2.94
N ILE A 742 30.69 -21.47 3.47
CA ILE A 742 31.83 -22.00 4.24
C ILE A 742 33.10 -21.96 3.38
N VAL A 743 33.02 -22.42 2.12
CA VAL A 743 34.14 -22.36 1.17
C VAL A 743 34.63 -20.92 0.94
N LEU A 744 33.71 -19.96 0.77
CA LEU A 744 34.07 -18.54 0.59
C LEU A 744 34.66 -17.89 1.85
N LEU A 745 34.40 -18.45 3.04
CA LEU A 745 34.96 -17.99 4.31
C LEU A 745 36.35 -18.57 4.61
N LEU A 746 36.79 -19.61 3.88
CA LEU A 746 38.14 -20.16 4.04
C LEU A 746 39.20 -19.07 3.85
N PRO A 747 40.23 -18.99 4.72
CA PRO A 747 41.19 -17.88 4.69
C PRO A 747 41.85 -17.63 3.33
N CYS A 748 42.12 -18.69 2.57
CA CYS A 748 42.73 -18.60 1.24
C CYS A 748 41.82 -17.87 0.23
N VAL A 749 40.52 -18.18 0.23
CA VAL A 749 39.52 -17.58 -0.67
C VAL A 749 39.13 -16.19 -0.19
N ALA A 750 38.86 -16.03 1.11
CA ALA A 750 38.44 -14.77 1.71
C ALA A 750 39.49 -13.66 1.54
N ARG A 751 40.79 -13.97 1.74
CA ARG A 751 41.88 -13.00 1.51
C ARG A 751 41.97 -12.57 0.04
N ARG A 752 41.82 -13.52 -0.89
CA ARG A 752 41.83 -13.22 -2.33
C ARG A 752 40.64 -12.34 -2.73
N LEU A 753 39.45 -12.66 -2.25
CA LEU A 753 38.24 -11.87 -2.51
C LEU A 753 38.34 -10.46 -1.90
N LYS A 754 38.88 -10.33 -0.69
CA LYS A 754 39.14 -9.03 -0.05
C LYS A 754 40.09 -8.18 -0.89
N ARG A 755 41.17 -8.77 -1.43
CA ARG A 755 42.13 -8.09 -2.30
C ARG A 755 41.49 -7.59 -3.59
N ILE A 756 40.66 -8.41 -4.25
CA ILE A 756 39.94 -8.01 -5.47
C ILE A 756 38.98 -6.85 -5.17
N ARG A 757 38.24 -6.92 -4.05
CA ARG A 757 37.28 -5.89 -3.64
C ARG A 757 37.94 -4.56 -3.24
N SER A 758 39.13 -4.61 -2.64
CA SER A 758 39.94 -3.42 -2.37
C SER A 758 40.58 -2.82 -3.63
N GLY A 759 40.32 -3.36 -4.82
CA GLY A 759 40.89 -2.88 -6.10
C GLY A 759 42.27 -3.46 -6.41
N GLY A 760 42.79 -4.35 -5.58
CA GLY A 760 44.06 -5.03 -5.81
C GLY A 760 43.87 -6.16 -6.82
N SER A 761 43.96 -5.85 -8.11
CA SER A 761 44.09 -6.85 -9.17
C SER A 761 45.47 -6.73 -9.80
N CYS A 762 46.07 -7.90 -10.04
CA CYS A 762 47.39 -8.13 -10.59
C CYS A 762 47.71 -7.21 -11.80
N ILE A 763 48.60 -6.23 -11.60
CA ILE A 763 49.32 -5.52 -12.66
C ILE A 763 50.30 -6.51 -13.32
N ARG A 764 49.80 -7.50 -14.05
CA ARG A 764 50.68 -8.43 -14.79
C ARG A 764 50.14 -8.88 -16.15
N ARG A 765 49.04 -8.30 -16.63
CA ARG A 765 48.49 -8.61 -17.97
C ARG A 765 48.05 -7.40 -18.80
N HIS A 766 48.39 -6.17 -18.40
CA HIS A 766 48.07 -4.94 -19.14
C HIS A 766 49.33 -4.22 -19.63
N ARG A 767 50.26 -4.96 -20.26
CA ARG A 767 51.39 -4.33 -20.98
C ARG A 767 51.24 -4.36 -22.50
N ASP A 768 50.16 -4.94 -23.02
CA ASP A 768 49.84 -4.89 -24.43
C ASP A 768 48.44 -4.28 -24.59
N CYS A 769 48.33 -3.28 -25.47
CA CYS A 769 47.17 -2.42 -25.75
C CYS A 769 47.02 -1.16 -24.88
N GLU A 770 47.85 -0.15 -25.17
CA GLU A 770 47.49 1.26 -24.95
C GLU A 770 46.60 1.75 -26.10
N GLY A 771 45.47 2.36 -25.75
CA GLY A 771 44.61 3.17 -26.63
C GLY A 771 43.83 4.16 -25.75
N PRO A 772 43.68 5.44 -26.16
CA PRO A 772 43.30 6.49 -25.23
C PRO A 772 41.78 6.64 -25.16
N THR A 773 41.16 6.33 -24.02
CA THR A 773 39.78 6.76 -23.75
C THR A 773 39.59 7.27 -22.32
N ALA A 774 39.37 8.58 -22.26
CA ALA A 774 38.65 9.41 -21.29
C ALA A 774 38.27 8.81 -19.93
N HIS A 775 38.74 9.51 -18.88
CA HIS A 775 38.22 9.47 -17.52
C HIS A 775 36.70 9.66 -17.49
N MET A 776 35.96 8.63 -17.09
CA MET A 776 34.68 8.76 -16.40
C MET A 776 34.73 7.95 -15.10
N SER A 777 34.57 8.65 -13.99
CA SER A 777 34.48 8.06 -12.65
C SER A 777 33.17 7.23 -12.54
N PRO A 778 33.21 5.98 -12.05
CA PRO A 778 32.02 5.26 -11.65
C PRO A 778 31.99 5.13 -10.12
N GLU A 779 31.56 6.18 -9.43
CA GLU A 779 30.90 6.01 -8.13
C GLU A 779 29.43 5.64 -8.38
N ARG A 780 28.95 4.61 -7.66
CA ARG A 780 27.62 3.96 -7.75
C ARG A 780 27.47 2.81 -8.76
N VAL A 781 28.30 1.78 -8.67
CA VAL A 781 27.79 0.40 -8.89
C VAL A 781 28.51 -0.55 -7.93
N THR A 782 28.10 -0.54 -6.67
CA THR A 782 28.38 -1.68 -5.79
C THR A 782 27.20 -1.89 -4.86
N ILE A 783 26.43 -2.94 -5.18
CA ILE A 783 25.72 -3.81 -4.24
C ILE A 783 24.42 -3.20 -3.69
N MET A 784 23.33 -3.47 -4.42
CA MET A 784 21.99 -3.74 -3.85
C MET A 784 21.74 -5.24 -3.88
#